data_AF-A0A067JUQ1-F1
#
_entry.id   AF-A0A067JUQ1-F1
#
_cell.length_a   1.000
_cell.length_b   1.000
_cell.length_c   1.000
_cell.angle_alpha   90.00
_cell.angle_beta   90.00
_cell.angle_gamma   90.00
#
_symmetry.space_group_name_H-M   'P 1'
#
loop_
_entity.id
_entity.type
_entity.pdbx_description
1 polymer ?
#
loop_
_entity_poly.entity_id
_entity_poly.type
_entity_poly.pdbx_seq_one_letter_code
_entity_poly.pdbx_strand_id
1 'polypeptide(L)'
;MGVNVISSARIHTFFFNSDTAPIHISQSKHLRTLRAPFRVKSGALSFAHQVLDEIPLSDTFAWNNLIHTHLTNRDPAGALSIYLCMLLRGARLDRRTFPRVLTASRLCSNLCLGKQLHGQVLKLGFSSDHYVTTALMEMYGRLDGTHAAKWLFDKSPAKNSISWTMLAKLYLTHNQPDLALHVFYQMMDSNIQIDPVALMTAICACGMLKSLQQGGNVHEIARKCGLEFDILVANSLLKMYIDCDSVEDARATFDRMPNKDIISWTELINVYVKKGEFNEALKLFRQMISVGIKPDALSICSILPACARPAAHKLGKQVHAYLLRNGIERDIRIQNAVMDMYIKSGFLQSASLVFARMQERDVISWTVMILGFSVHGQGELGVELFRRLEKDPSIEIDQFTYEAVLRCCAASCMVEDGKFYFNCIEEPNTTHYCLMVTLLSRAALFEEARAFIEKHQIGRNGKVMRALLDGCQVHQQAKIGEQVIEQLFELEPVSLENYVSESNWYAANAKWEMVGKLEEKIKELSLKPKKAYSWIEFHNKIHTFGTGDASHPRSERIYGELQCLMEKMETSAFNLRDARKRECIEIGHSEMLALSFGLISTRAGVTIRIAKNQSVCRCCHDFAKRISKIVEREIIIKDLNCFHHFKDGICSCRDLL
;
A
#
# COMPACT_ATOMS: atom_id res chain seq x y z
N MET A 1 -62.59 38.66 -1.10
CA MET A 1 -62.51 40.00 -1.73
C MET A 1 -61.04 40.36 -1.90
N GLY A 2 -60.64 40.81 -3.09
CA GLY A 2 -59.41 41.58 -3.30
C GLY A 2 -58.12 40.79 -3.52
N VAL A 3 -57.97 40.22 -4.71
CA VAL A 3 -56.68 39.87 -5.31
C VAL A 3 -55.86 41.16 -5.47
N ASN A 4 -54.63 41.19 -4.95
CA ASN A 4 -53.63 42.18 -5.38
C ASN A 4 -52.42 41.45 -5.94
N VAL A 5 -52.45 41.31 -7.26
CA VAL A 5 -51.30 40.98 -8.12
C VAL A 5 -50.28 42.09 -7.95
N ILE A 6 -49.15 41.81 -7.31
CA ILE A 6 -47.97 42.67 -7.41
C ILE A 6 -47.15 42.15 -8.59
N SER A 7 -46.92 43.06 -9.54
CA SER A 7 -46.41 42.82 -10.87
C SER A 7 -44.97 42.29 -10.91
N SER A 8 -44.73 41.48 -11.94
CA SER A 8 -43.51 40.79 -12.38
C SER A 8 -42.23 41.65 -12.54
N ALA A 9 -42.18 42.90 -12.09
CA ALA A 9 -41.15 43.87 -12.49
C ALA A 9 -40.13 44.25 -11.40
N ARG A 10 -40.16 43.66 -10.19
CA ARG A 10 -39.24 44.04 -9.09
C ARG A 10 -38.31 42.95 -8.54
N ILE A 11 -38.25 41.79 -9.19
CA ILE A 11 -37.23 40.75 -8.89
C ILE A 11 -35.99 40.89 -9.80
N HIS A 12 -36.02 41.82 -10.77
CA HIS A 12 -34.95 41.98 -11.77
C HIS A 12 -33.74 42.83 -11.34
N THR A 13 -33.70 43.38 -10.12
CA THR A 13 -32.66 44.35 -9.72
C THR A 13 -31.62 43.87 -8.71
N PHE A 14 -31.54 42.56 -8.42
CA PHE A 14 -30.47 42.03 -7.54
C PHE A 14 -29.57 40.95 -8.15
N PHE A 15 -29.76 40.55 -9.41
CA PHE A 15 -29.01 39.44 -10.04
C PHE A 15 -28.32 39.73 -11.38
N PHE A 16 -28.35 40.97 -11.89
CA PHE A 16 -27.64 41.33 -13.12
C PHE A 16 -26.69 42.51 -12.88
N ASN A 17 -25.47 42.18 -12.43
CA ASN A 17 -24.27 42.96 -12.72
C ASN A 17 -23.15 41.97 -13.07
N SER A 18 -23.21 41.45 -14.28
CA SER A 18 -22.07 41.08 -15.12
C SER A 18 -22.63 40.73 -16.50
N ASP A 19 -22.05 41.36 -17.52
CA ASP A 19 -22.52 41.40 -18.90
C ASP A 19 -22.81 40.02 -19.48
N THR A 20 -24.08 39.72 -19.76
CA THR A 20 -24.50 38.89 -20.91
C THR A 20 -25.98 39.16 -21.24
N ALA A 21 -26.23 39.58 -22.47
CA ALA A 21 -27.56 39.95 -22.98
C ALA A 21 -28.48 38.72 -23.19
N PRO A 22 -29.82 38.90 -23.16
CA PRO A 22 -30.77 37.81 -23.38
C PRO A 22 -30.81 37.41 -24.86
N ILE A 23 -30.62 36.12 -25.15
CA ILE A 23 -30.70 35.60 -26.53
C ILE A 23 -32.17 35.46 -26.93
N HIS A 24 -32.65 36.40 -27.73
CA HIS A 24 -33.86 36.26 -28.53
C HIS A 24 -33.69 35.13 -29.56
N ILE A 25 -34.62 34.19 -29.56
CA ILE A 25 -34.74 33.11 -30.55
C ILE A 25 -35.28 33.71 -31.85
N SER A 26 -34.40 34.31 -32.65
CA SER A 26 -34.59 34.46 -34.09
C SER A 26 -33.30 35.00 -34.71
N GLN A 27 -32.68 34.16 -35.55
CA GLN A 27 -31.61 34.52 -36.49
C GLN A 27 -30.25 34.94 -35.88
N SER A 28 -29.34 33.98 -35.72
CA SER A 28 -27.90 34.25 -35.57
C SER A 28 -27.07 33.12 -36.17
N LYS A 29 -26.14 33.50 -37.06
CA LYS A 29 -25.33 32.66 -37.97
C LYS A 29 -24.18 31.87 -37.31
N HIS A 30 -24.18 31.66 -35.99
CA HIS A 30 -23.07 30.99 -35.28
C HIS A 30 -23.25 29.49 -34.97
N LEU A 31 -24.29 28.82 -35.49
CA LEU A 31 -24.47 27.37 -35.40
C LEU A 31 -23.63 26.54 -36.41
N ARG A 32 -22.48 27.04 -36.87
CA ARG A 32 -21.62 26.33 -37.84
C ARG A 32 -20.36 25.67 -37.26
N THR A 33 -20.10 25.72 -35.96
CA THR A 33 -18.88 25.15 -35.35
C THR A 33 -19.09 23.89 -34.49
N LEU A 34 -20.26 23.25 -34.52
CA LEU A 34 -20.49 21.91 -33.92
C LEU A 34 -20.45 20.75 -34.95
N ARG A 35 -19.76 20.94 -36.08
CA ARG A 35 -19.40 19.84 -37.00
C ARG A 35 -17.90 19.55 -36.89
N ALA A 36 -17.53 18.77 -35.88
CA ALA A 36 -16.32 17.94 -35.95
C ALA A 36 -16.78 16.47 -35.94
N PRO A 37 -16.37 15.63 -36.91
CA PRO A 37 -16.86 14.27 -37.02
C PRO A 37 -16.15 13.38 -35.99
N PHE A 38 -16.85 12.97 -34.94
CA PHE A 38 -16.42 11.84 -34.13
C PHE A 38 -16.53 10.57 -34.97
N ARG A 39 -15.38 10.01 -35.38
CA ARG A 39 -15.29 8.68 -36.01
C ARG A 39 -15.56 7.62 -34.93
N VAL A 40 -16.81 7.16 -34.85
CA VAL A 40 -17.20 5.94 -34.13
C VAL A 40 -17.50 4.85 -35.18
N LYS A 41 -17.01 3.62 -34.97
CA LYS A 41 -17.13 2.49 -35.91
C LYS A 41 -18.59 2.28 -36.35
N SER A 42 -18.82 2.31 -37.66
CA SER A 42 -20.11 2.52 -38.34
C SER A 42 -21.04 1.30 -38.45
N GLY A 43 -20.84 0.24 -37.65
CA GLY A 43 -21.64 -0.99 -37.75
C GLY A 43 -22.83 -1.06 -36.79
N ALA A 44 -22.72 -0.49 -35.59
CA ALA A 44 -23.72 -0.63 -34.53
C ALA A 44 -24.76 0.51 -34.49
N LEU A 45 -24.48 1.65 -35.11
CA LEU A 45 -25.35 2.83 -35.08
C LEU A 45 -26.61 2.68 -35.96
N SER A 46 -26.56 1.94 -37.07
CA SER A 46 -27.70 1.81 -37.99
C SER A 46 -28.86 1.01 -37.39
N PHE A 47 -28.55 -0.03 -36.60
CA PHE A 47 -29.56 -0.87 -35.94
C PHE A 47 -30.22 -0.16 -34.75
N ALA A 48 -29.46 0.63 -33.98
CA ALA A 48 -29.98 1.40 -32.85
C ALA A 48 -30.99 2.48 -33.29
N HIS A 49 -30.77 3.11 -34.44
CA HIS A 49 -31.73 4.08 -35.00
C HIS A 49 -33.03 3.41 -35.47
N GLN A 50 -32.98 2.22 -36.08
CA GLN A 50 -34.19 1.47 -36.46
C GLN A 50 -35.05 1.07 -35.25
N VAL A 51 -34.42 0.57 -34.19
CA VAL A 51 -35.15 0.20 -32.95
C VAL A 51 -35.75 1.44 -32.26
N LEU A 52 -35.08 2.59 -32.32
CA LEU A 52 -35.62 3.85 -31.82
C LEU A 52 -36.85 4.32 -32.61
N ASP A 53 -36.91 4.07 -33.92
CA ASP A 53 -38.06 4.41 -34.77
C ASP A 53 -39.31 3.56 -34.46
N GLU A 54 -39.13 2.37 -33.88
CA GLU A 54 -40.23 1.49 -33.46
C GLU A 54 -40.84 1.84 -32.08
N ILE A 55 -40.19 2.70 -31.29
CA ILE A 55 -40.68 3.07 -29.95
C ILE A 55 -41.87 4.04 -30.07
N PRO A 56 -43.06 3.68 -29.54
CA PRO A 56 -44.21 4.58 -29.53
C PRO A 56 -43.91 5.87 -28.76
N LEU A 57 -44.39 7.00 -29.27
CA LEU A 57 -44.23 8.33 -28.63
C LEU A 57 -44.75 8.38 -27.18
N SER A 58 -45.69 7.50 -26.83
CA SER A 58 -46.30 7.39 -25.51
C SER A 58 -45.50 6.56 -24.50
N ASP A 59 -44.48 5.80 -24.93
CA ASP A 59 -43.79 4.85 -24.06
C ASP A 59 -42.58 5.47 -23.32
N THR A 60 -42.88 6.33 -22.34
CA THR A 60 -41.88 6.93 -21.43
C THR A 60 -41.05 5.87 -20.70
N PHE A 61 -41.58 4.66 -20.49
CA PHE A 61 -40.86 3.58 -19.80
C PHE A 61 -39.72 3.02 -20.67
N ALA A 62 -39.96 2.78 -21.95
CA ALA A 62 -38.94 2.34 -22.89
C ALA A 62 -37.78 3.35 -23.01
N TRP A 63 -38.10 4.64 -23.17
CA TRP A 63 -37.09 5.71 -23.18
C TRP A 63 -36.26 5.75 -21.91
N ASN A 64 -36.93 5.69 -20.76
CA ASN A 64 -36.25 5.67 -19.47
C ASN A 64 -35.30 4.46 -19.36
N ASN A 65 -35.70 3.29 -19.82
CA ASN A 65 -34.85 2.09 -19.79
C ASN A 65 -33.63 2.23 -20.70
N LEU A 66 -33.77 2.82 -21.89
CA LEU A 66 -32.62 3.09 -22.77
C LEU A 66 -31.61 4.03 -22.12
N ILE A 67 -32.08 5.11 -21.49
CA ILE A 67 -31.21 6.02 -20.73
C ILE A 67 -30.49 5.25 -19.61
N HIS A 68 -31.21 4.36 -18.90
CA HIS A 68 -30.63 3.54 -17.86
C HIS A 68 -29.57 2.55 -18.40
N THR A 69 -29.81 1.90 -19.54
CA THR A 69 -28.85 0.97 -20.14
C THR A 69 -27.54 1.64 -20.55
N HIS A 70 -27.61 2.87 -21.06
CA HIS A 70 -26.39 3.64 -21.34
C HIS A 70 -25.63 3.99 -20.06
N LEU A 71 -26.35 4.37 -18.98
CA LEU A 71 -25.74 4.64 -17.68
C LEU A 71 -25.08 3.39 -17.08
N THR A 72 -25.71 2.21 -17.17
CA THR A 72 -25.13 0.95 -16.68
C THR A 72 -23.90 0.54 -17.49
N ASN A 73 -23.88 0.85 -18.79
CA ASN A 73 -22.73 0.61 -19.69
C ASN A 73 -21.63 1.69 -19.58
N ARG A 74 -21.70 2.59 -18.59
CA ARG A 74 -20.76 3.70 -18.38
C ARG A 74 -20.63 4.66 -19.57
N ASP A 75 -21.70 4.84 -20.33
CA ASP A 75 -21.80 5.81 -21.42
C ASP A 75 -22.79 6.94 -21.08
N PRO A 76 -22.40 7.91 -20.25
CA PRO A 76 -23.28 9.01 -19.85
C PRO A 76 -23.56 9.97 -21.01
N ALA A 77 -22.68 10.06 -22.02
CA ALA A 77 -22.89 10.88 -23.20
C ALA A 77 -24.02 10.31 -24.08
N GLY A 78 -24.03 8.99 -24.33
CA GLY A 78 -25.13 8.32 -25.02
C GLY A 78 -26.46 8.45 -24.27
N ALA A 79 -26.45 8.36 -22.93
CA ALA A 79 -27.64 8.61 -22.12
C ALA A 79 -28.23 10.01 -22.33
N LEU A 80 -27.38 11.05 -22.45
CA LEU A 80 -27.81 12.41 -22.78
C LEU A 80 -28.31 12.55 -24.23
N SER A 81 -27.70 11.84 -25.18
CA SER A 81 -28.18 11.81 -26.56
C SER A 81 -29.58 11.20 -26.67
N ILE A 82 -29.84 10.09 -25.98
CA ILE A 82 -31.17 9.47 -25.92
C ILE A 82 -32.19 10.41 -25.26
N TYR A 83 -31.80 11.11 -24.19
CA TYR A 83 -32.64 12.14 -23.58
C TYR A 83 -33.01 13.27 -24.55
N LEU A 84 -32.05 13.77 -25.33
CA LEU A 84 -32.33 14.79 -26.34
C LEU A 84 -33.26 14.25 -27.44
N CYS A 85 -33.09 13.00 -27.87
CA CYS A 85 -34.02 12.36 -28.82
C CYS A 85 -35.44 12.23 -28.24
N MET A 86 -35.56 11.86 -26.96
CA MET A 86 -36.84 11.79 -26.25
C MET A 86 -37.55 13.16 -26.25
N LEU A 87 -36.81 14.25 -26.00
CA LEU A 87 -37.32 15.62 -26.05
C LEU A 87 -37.74 16.04 -27.46
N LEU A 88 -36.91 15.78 -28.48
CA LEU A 88 -37.17 16.14 -29.88
C LEU A 88 -38.42 15.45 -30.43
N ARG A 89 -38.71 14.23 -29.96
CA ARG A 89 -39.91 13.46 -30.32
C ARG A 89 -41.14 13.84 -29.49
N GLY A 90 -41.01 14.73 -28.51
CA GLY A 90 -42.13 15.19 -27.69
C GLY A 90 -42.65 14.15 -26.70
N ALA A 91 -41.85 13.15 -26.34
CA ALA A 91 -42.23 12.17 -25.32
C ALA A 91 -42.33 12.84 -23.93
N ARG A 92 -43.29 12.41 -23.12
CA ARG A 92 -43.53 13.01 -21.80
C ARG A 92 -42.43 12.63 -20.81
N LEU A 93 -41.84 13.63 -20.16
CA LEU A 93 -40.93 13.44 -19.04
C LEU A 93 -41.71 13.03 -17.78
N ASP A 94 -41.17 12.08 -17.01
CA ASP A 94 -41.74 11.67 -15.74
C ASP A 94 -40.75 11.82 -14.58
N ARG A 95 -41.22 11.54 -13.37
CA ARG A 95 -40.41 11.54 -12.15
C ARG A 95 -39.23 10.54 -12.17
N ARG A 96 -39.21 9.57 -13.08
CA ARG A 96 -38.13 8.58 -13.23
C ARG A 96 -37.08 9.02 -14.26
N THR A 97 -37.44 9.89 -15.20
CA THR A 97 -36.51 10.46 -16.18
C THR A 97 -35.48 11.37 -15.51
N PHE A 98 -35.92 12.30 -14.66
CA PHE A 98 -35.03 13.31 -14.08
C PHE A 98 -33.85 12.74 -13.29
N PRO A 99 -34.01 11.78 -12.35
CA PRO A 99 -32.87 11.22 -11.63
C PRO A 99 -31.81 10.59 -12.54
N ARG A 100 -32.23 9.94 -13.63
CA ARG A 100 -31.32 9.29 -14.59
C ARG A 100 -30.52 10.34 -15.39
N VAL A 101 -31.19 11.36 -15.89
CA VAL A 101 -30.55 12.42 -16.69
C VAL A 101 -29.69 13.35 -15.82
N LEU A 102 -30.11 13.63 -14.58
CA LEU A 102 -29.27 14.31 -13.59
C LEU A 102 -28.01 13.49 -13.25
N THR A 103 -28.13 12.17 -13.15
CA THR A 103 -26.98 11.28 -12.99
C THR A 103 -26.05 11.36 -14.20
N ALA A 104 -26.58 11.38 -15.43
CA ALA A 104 -25.78 11.56 -16.65
C ALA A 104 -25.04 12.91 -16.66
N SER A 105 -25.74 14.01 -16.34
CA SER A 105 -25.15 15.35 -16.19
C SER A 105 -24.04 15.37 -15.14
N ARG A 106 -24.24 14.70 -14.00
CA ARG A 106 -23.24 14.53 -12.94
C ARG A 106 -22.00 13.77 -13.42
N LEU A 107 -22.20 12.66 -14.14
CA LEU A 107 -21.10 11.83 -14.66
C LEU A 107 -20.32 12.54 -15.79
N CYS A 108 -20.97 13.44 -16.53
CA CYS A 108 -20.33 14.30 -17.52
C CYS A 108 -19.75 15.60 -16.94
N SER A 109 -19.81 15.81 -15.62
CA SER A 109 -19.40 17.06 -14.96
C SER A 109 -20.02 18.33 -15.54
N ASN A 110 -21.24 18.25 -16.08
CA ASN A 110 -21.90 19.36 -16.77
C ASN A 110 -22.94 20.04 -15.88
N LEU A 111 -22.50 21.01 -15.09
CA LEU A 111 -23.36 21.76 -14.17
C LEU A 111 -24.40 22.63 -14.90
N CYS A 112 -24.07 23.16 -16.07
CA CYS A 112 -24.99 23.98 -16.87
C CYS A 112 -26.23 23.17 -17.28
N LEU A 113 -26.03 21.94 -17.76
CA LEU A 113 -27.12 21.03 -18.06
C LEU A 113 -27.91 20.66 -16.80
N GLY A 114 -27.23 20.42 -15.68
CA GLY A 114 -27.88 20.17 -14.38
C GLY A 114 -28.81 21.30 -13.96
N LYS A 115 -28.38 22.57 -14.11
CA LYS A 115 -29.20 23.77 -13.85
C LYS A 115 -30.41 23.86 -14.79
N GLN A 116 -30.25 23.52 -16.08
CA GLN A 116 -31.37 23.47 -17.03
C GLN A 116 -32.40 22.40 -16.64
N LEU A 117 -31.94 21.20 -16.27
CA LEU A 117 -32.80 20.11 -15.80
C LEU A 117 -33.55 20.50 -14.52
N HIS A 118 -32.89 21.17 -13.58
CA HIS A 118 -33.54 21.70 -12.39
C HIS A 118 -34.64 22.72 -12.74
N GLY A 119 -34.39 23.62 -13.70
CA GLY A 119 -35.43 24.53 -14.21
C GLY A 119 -36.63 23.80 -14.83
N GLN A 120 -36.38 22.69 -15.55
CA GLN A 120 -37.45 21.84 -16.11
C GLN A 120 -38.25 21.11 -15.03
N VAL A 121 -37.58 20.60 -13.99
CA VAL A 121 -38.23 19.99 -12.80
C VAL A 121 -39.22 20.97 -12.17
N LEU A 122 -38.81 22.23 -11.99
CA LEU A 122 -39.67 23.28 -11.43
C LEU A 122 -40.86 23.57 -12.35
N LYS A 123 -40.61 23.74 -13.66
CA LYS A 123 -41.64 24.06 -14.65
C LYS A 123 -42.71 22.96 -14.78
N LEU A 124 -42.31 21.70 -14.63
CA LEU A 124 -43.18 20.54 -14.75
C LEU A 124 -43.80 20.09 -13.42
N GLY A 125 -43.51 20.78 -12.32
CA GLY A 125 -44.12 20.51 -11.01
C GLY A 125 -43.56 19.29 -10.28
N PHE A 126 -42.34 18.84 -10.61
CA PHE A 126 -41.70 17.68 -9.96
C PHE A 126 -40.80 18.05 -8.77
N SER A 127 -40.82 19.31 -8.31
CA SER A 127 -39.95 19.81 -7.24
C SER A 127 -40.26 19.25 -5.85
N SER A 128 -41.44 18.66 -5.65
CA SER A 128 -41.85 18.00 -4.41
C SER A 128 -41.58 16.49 -4.41
N ASP A 129 -41.10 15.91 -5.52
CA ASP A 129 -40.81 14.47 -5.60
C ASP A 129 -39.46 14.15 -4.93
N HIS A 130 -39.50 13.32 -3.89
CA HIS A 130 -38.33 12.96 -3.08
C HIS A 130 -37.16 12.38 -3.88
N TYR A 131 -37.43 11.60 -4.94
CA TYR A 131 -36.37 11.01 -5.75
C TYR A 131 -35.69 12.05 -6.63
N VAL A 132 -36.47 12.97 -7.18
CA VAL A 132 -35.96 14.08 -7.97
C VAL A 132 -35.14 15.03 -7.09
N THR A 133 -35.65 15.39 -5.92
CA THR A 133 -34.93 16.25 -4.96
C THR A 133 -33.62 15.62 -4.50
N THR A 134 -33.62 14.33 -4.18
CA THR A 134 -32.39 13.62 -3.79
C THR A 134 -31.36 13.58 -4.93
N ALA A 135 -31.81 13.37 -6.18
CA ALA A 135 -30.92 13.40 -7.35
C ALA A 135 -30.37 14.81 -7.63
N LEU A 136 -31.17 15.85 -7.41
CA LEU A 136 -30.72 17.24 -7.49
C LEU A 136 -29.68 17.54 -6.40
N MET A 137 -29.91 17.11 -5.15
CA MET A 137 -28.95 17.23 -4.06
C MET A 137 -27.62 16.56 -4.41
N GLU A 138 -27.64 15.35 -4.97
CA GLU A 138 -26.41 14.66 -5.38
C GLU A 138 -25.70 15.39 -6.53
N MET A 139 -26.43 15.88 -7.53
CA MET A 139 -25.87 16.62 -8.66
C MET A 139 -25.20 17.93 -8.21
N TYR A 140 -25.93 18.78 -7.50
CA TYR A 140 -25.37 20.04 -6.98
C TYR A 140 -24.29 19.79 -5.94
N GLY A 141 -24.49 18.82 -5.04
CA GLY A 141 -23.53 18.49 -4.00
C GLY A 141 -22.16 18.15 -4.56
N ARG A 142 -22.08 17.42 -5.67
CA ARG A 142 -20.80 17.05 -6.30
C ARG A 142 -20.25 18.09 -7.29
N LEU A 143 -21.09 18.92 -7.91
CA LEU A 143 -20.67 19.85 -8.97
C LEU A 143 -20.57 21.32 -8.55
N ASP A 144 -21.34 21.75 -7.55
CA ASP A 144 -21.46 23.14 -7.09
C ASP A 144 -21.06 23.29 -5.60
N GLY A 145 -21.16 22.19 -4.84
CA GLY A 145 -20.69 22.09 -3.46
C GLY A 145 -21.78 21.69 -2.46
N THR A 146 -21.37 21.33 -1.25
CA THR A 146 -22.26 20.83 -0.20
C THR A 146 -23.27 21.86 0.29
N HIS A 147 -22.96 23.15 0.21
CA HIS A 147 -23.89 24.23 0.56
C HIS A 147 -25.13 24.26 -0.35
N ALA A 148 -24.96 24.05 -1.67
CA ALA A 148 -26.08 24.01 -2.60
C ALA A 148 -27.00 22.81 -2.33
N ALA A 149 -26.42 21.65 -2.00
CA ALA A 149 -27.18 20.48 -1.59
C ALA A 149 -27.92 20.70 -0.26
N LYS A 150 -27.27 21.33 0.74
CA LYS A 150 -27.91 21.70 2.01
C LYS A 150 -29.07 22.67 1.80
N TRP A 151 -28.91 23.66 0.93
CA TRP A 151 -29.96 24.60 0.59
C TRP A 151 -31.20 23.90 -0.01
N LEU A 152 -30.98 22.98 -0.96
CA LEU A 152 -32.06 22.17 -1.54
C LEU A 152 -32.75 21.30 -0.49
N PHE A 153 -31.96 20.70 0.39
CA PHE A 153 -32.47 19.90 1.49
C PHE A 153 -33.37 20.73 2.43
N ASP A 154 -32.95 21.93 2.81
CA ASP A 154 -33.70 22.81 3.69
C ASP A 154 -35.02 23.27 3.06
N LYS A 155 -35.01 23.56 1.76
CA LYS A 155 -36.19 23.94 0.98
C LYS A 155 -37.11 22.77 0.62
N SER A 156 -36.69 21.52 0.82
CA SER A 156 -37.54 20.36 0.56
C SER A 156 -38.74 20.36 1.52
N PRO A 157 -39.99 20.24 1.00
CA PRO A 157 -41.21 20.27 1.80
C PRO A 157 -41.38 19.06 2.72
N ALA A 158 -40.76 17.93 2.35
CA ALA A 158 -40.69 16.73 3.18
C ALA A 158 -39.26 16.16 3.12
N LYS A 159 -38.73 15.78 4.29
CA LYS A 159 -37.39 15.21 4.46
C LYS A 159 -37.58 13.77 4.93
N ASN A 160 -37.06 12.81 4.16
CA ASN A 160 -37.10 11.38 4.48
C ASN A 160 -35.68 10.86 4.78
N SER A 161 -35.56 9.63 5.30
CA SER A 161 -34.25 9.01 5.63
C SER A 161 -33.24 9.11 4.48
N ILE A 162 -33.71 8.90 3.24
CA ILE A 162 -32.88 8.95 2.02
C ILE A 162 -32.26 10.34 1.84
N SER A 163 -33.04 11.41 2.00
CA SER A 163 -32.54 12.79 1.84
C SER A 163 -31.53 13.19 2.93
N TRP A 164 -31.75 12.77 4.18
CA TRP A 164 -30.80 12.97 5.29
C TRP A 164 -29.48 12.23 5.05
N THR A 165 -29.59 10.96 4.69
CA THR A 165 -28.43 10.09 4.42
C THR A 165 -27.66 10.55 3.19
N MET A 166 -28.33 11.05 2.15
CA MET A 166 -27.68 11.64 0.98
C MET A 166 -26.86 12.87 1.36
N LEU A 167 -27.42 13.77 2.17
CA LEU A 167 -26.71 14.97 2.63
C LEU A 167 -25.48 14.60 3.48
N ALA A 168 -25.63 13.68 4.45
CA ALA A 168 -24.52 13.18 5.26
C ALA A 168 -23.42 12.53 4.39
N LYS A 169 -23.79 11.72 3.41
CA LYS A 169 -22.85 11.11 2.46
C LYS A 169 -22.10 12.15 1.62
N LEU A 170 -22.79 13.21 1.18
CA LEU A 170 -22.15 14.30 0.45
C LEU A 170 -21.11 15.03 1.31
N TYR A 171 -21.39 15.22 2.61
CA TYR A 171 -20.42 15.78 3.55
C TYR A 171 -19.19 14.88 3.70
N LEU A 172 -19.36 13.55 3.80
CA LEU A 172 -18.22 12.62 3.83
C LEU A 172 -17.38 12.67 2.56
N THR A 173 -18.01 12.73 1.38
CA THR A 173 -17.26 12.81 0.10
C THR A 173 -16.46 14.09 -0.04
N HIS A 174 -16.83 15.16 0.67
CA HIS A 174 -16.10 16.43 0.72
C HIS A 174 -15.20 16.55 1.95
N ASN A 175 -14.93 15.44 2.65
CA ASN A 175 -14.08 15.39 3.85
C ASN A 175 -14.57 16.31 5.00
N GLN A 176 -15.89 16.40 5.19
CA GLN A 176 -16.54 17.16 6.27
C GLN A 176 -17.30 16.23 7.25
N PRO A 177 -16.62 15.30 7.95
CA PRO A 177 -17.29 14.28 8.76
C PRO A 177 -18.04 14.84 10.00
N ASP A 178 -17.62 15.98 10.56
CA ASP A 178 -18.35 16.64 11.66
C ASP A 178 -19.78 17.03 11.26
N LEU A 179 -19.93 17.60 10.06
CA LEU A 179 -21.23 17.98 9.52
C LEU A 179 -22.09 16.76 9.21
N ALA A 180 -21.48 15.66 8.75
CA ALA A 180 -22.19 14.40 8.53
C ALA A 180 -22.77 13.84 9.84
N LEU A 181 -22.00 13.85 10.92
CA LEU A 181 -22.50 13.46 12.26
C LEU A 181 -23.57 14.41 12.78
N HIS A 182 -23.37 15.72 12.60
CA HIS A 182 -24.36 16.71 13.04
C HIS A 182 -25.72 16.49 12.35
N VAL A 183 -25.70 16.27 11.03
CA VAL A 183 -26.92 15.96 10.26
C VAL A 183 -27.54 14.63 10.67
N PHE A 184 -26.74 13.63 11.03
CA PHE A 184 -27.27 12.36 11.57
C PHE A 184 -27.99 12.56 12.91
N TYR A 185 -27.42 13.32 13.85
CA TYR A 185 -28.10 13.61 15.11
C TYR A 185 -29.38 14.46 14.91
N GLN A 186 -29.37 15.42 13.98
CA GLN A 186 -30.59 16.16 13.61
C GLN A 186 -31.69 15.26 13.01
N MET A 187 -31.31 14.25 12.24
CA MET A 187 -32.25 13.24 11.71
C MET A 187 -32.91 12.47 12.87
N MET A 188 -32.15 12.14 13.93
CA MET A 188 -32.67 11.49 15.13
C MET A 188 -33.62 12.40 15.91
N ASP A 189 -33.26 13.66 16.11
CA ASP A 189 -34.09 14.65 16.80
C ASP A 189 -35.43 14.90 16.07
N SER A 190 -35.44 14.67 14.75
CA SER A 190 -36.64 14.74 13.90
C SER A 190 -37.52 13.48 13.95
N ASN A 191 -37.20 12.50 14.80
CA ASN A 191 -37.92 11.22 14.96
C ASN A 191 -38.06 10.41 13.66
N ILE A 192 -37.08 10.50 12.76
CA ILE A 192 -37.07 9.73 11.52
C ILE A 192 -36.47 8.35 11.81
N GLN A 193 -37.07 7.31 11.24
CA GLN A 193 -36.56 5.94 11.39
C GLN A 193 -35.13 5.84 10.84
N ILE A 194 -34.24 5.31 11.67
CA ILE A 194 -32.84 5.06 11.35
C ILE A 194 -32.77 3.74 10.57
N ASP A 195 -32.22 3.81 9.36
CA ASP A 195 -31.92 2.63 8.55
C ASP A 195 -30.43 2.24 8.63
N PRO A 196 -30.04 1.05 8.17
CA PRO A 196 -28.64 0.61 8.18
C PRO A 196 -27.68 1.56 7.44
N VAL A 197 -28.15 2.25 6.39
CA VAL A 197 -27.32 3.14 5.57
C VAL A 197 -27.04 4.45 6.30
N ALA A 198 -28.02 4.98 7.03
CA ALA A 198 -27.85 6.14 7.91
C ALA A 198 -26.80 5.85 8.99
N LEU A 199 -26.91 4.70 9.68
CA LEU A 199 -25.92 4.28 10.68
C LEU A 199 -24.54 4.08 10.08
N MET A 200 -24.42 3.34 8.98
CA MET A 200 -23.15 3.14 8.27
C MET A 200 -22.49 4.49 7.94
N THR A 201 -23.27 5.47 7.46
CA THR A 201 -22.77 6.81 7.12
C THR A 201 -22.26 7.54 8.37
N ALA A 202 -22.99 7.52 9.49
CA ALA A 202 -22.55 8.11 10.75
C ALA A 202 -21.29 7.42 11.32
N ILE A 203 -21.24 6.08 11.27
CA ILE A 203 -20.08 5.31 11.73
C ILE A 203 -18.83 5.63 10.91
N CYS A 204 -18.97 5.73 9.58
CA CYS A 204 -17.89 6.17 8.70
C CYS A 204 -17.39 7.57 9.08
N ALA A 205 -18.29 8.49 9.42
CA ALA A 205 -17.92 9.82 9.90
C ALA A 205 -17.08 9.76 11.18
N CYS A 206 -17.47 8.92 12.15
CA CYS A 206 -16.70 8.68 13.38
C CYS A 206 -15.29 8.14 13.09
N GLY A 207 -15.17 7.21 12.14
CA GLY A 207 -13.88 6.64 11.72
C GLY A 207 -12.98 7.70 11.07
N MET A 208 -13.52 8.55 10.21
CA MET A 208 -12.77 9.66 9.60
C MET A 208 -12.31 10.70 10.64
N LEU A 209 -13.14 10.95 11.67
CA LEU A 209 -12.78 11.82 12.79
C LEU A 209 -11.80 11.17 13.78
N LYS A 210 -11.59 9.85 13.68
CA LYS A 210 -10.85 9.05 14.66
C LYS A 210 -11.35 9.25 16.10
N SER A 211 -12.67 9.45 16.26
CA SER A 211 -13.28 9.73 17.56
C SER A 211 -13.95 8.46 18.11
N LEU A 212 -13.24 7.76 18.99
CA LEU A 212 -13.75 6.57 19.67
C LEU A 212 -15.01 6.89 20.50
N GLN A 213 -15.09 8.09 21.10
CA GLN A 213 -16.24 8.54 21.87
C GLN A 213 -17.50 8.63 21.00
N GLN A 214 -17.42 9.32 19.85
CA GLN A 214 -18.54 9.42 18.91
C GLN A 214 -18.88 8.05 18.32
N GLY A 215 -17.86 7.25 17.98
CA GLY A 215 -18.04 5.88 17.51
C GLY A 215 -18.80 5.00 18.51
N GLY A 216 -18.44 5.08 19.79
CA GLY A 216 -19.12 4.37 20.88
C GLY A 216 -20.58 4.81 21.06
N ASN A 217 -20.86 6.10 20.95
CA ASN A 217 -22.23 6.63 21.00
C ASN A 217 -23.08 6.10 19.84
N VAL A 218 -22.56 6.13 18.61
CA VAL A 218 -23.28 5.62 17.43
C VAL A 218 -23.42 4.10 17.47
N HIS A 219 -22.45 3.37 18.01
CA HIS A 219 -22.57 1.92 18.24
C HIS A 219 -23.68 1.60 19.27
N GLU A 220 -23.79 2.37 20.35
CA GLU A 220 -24.91 2.24 21.30
C GLU A 220 -26.26 2.47 20.61
N ILE A 221 -26.35 3.46 19.72
CA ILE A 221 -27.55 3.72 18.92
C ILE A 221 -27.85 2.52 18.00
N ALA A 222 -26.84 1.97 17.31
CA ALA A 222 -27.01 0.78 16.47
C ALA A 222 -27.58 -0.41 17.26
N ARG A 223 -27.14 -0.60 18.51
CA ARG A 223 -27.66 -1.63 19.41
C ARG A 223 -29.11 -1.38 19.80
N LYS A 224 -29.45 -0.15 20.18
CA LYS A 224 -30.83 0.24 20.53
C LYS A 224 -31.80 0.07 19.36
N CYS A 225 -31.33 0.28 18.13
CA CYS A 225 -32.12 0.05 16.91
C CYS A 225 -32.18 -1.43 16.49
N GLY A 226 -31.46 -2.34 17.16
CA GLY A 226 -31.38 -3.74 16.75
C GLY A 226 -30.59 -3.96 15.45
N LEU A 227 -29.78 -2.99 15.04
CA LEU A 227 -29.02 -2.98 13.79
C LEU A 227 -27.53 -3.30 13.99
N GLU A 228 -27.06 -3.55 15.22
CA GLU A 228 -25.66 -3.88 15.53
C GLU A 228 -25.11 -5.04 14.69
N PHE A 229 -25.94 -6.05 14.40
CA PHE A 229 -25.55 -7.25 13.66
C PHE A 229 -25.97 -7.24 12.18
N ASP A 230 -26.54 -6.13 11.70
CA ASP A 230 -26.68 -5.94 10.26
C ASP A 230 -25.28 -5.93 9.61
N ILE A 231 -25.07 -6.72 8.55
CA ILE A 231 -23.72 -6.93 7.99
C ILE A 231 -23.06 -5.62 7.54
N LEU A 232 -23.84 -4.66 7.03
CA LEU A 232 -23.33 -3.35 6.60
C LEU A 232 -22.87 -2.52 7.80
N VAL A 233 -23.70 -2.49 8.85
CA VAL A 233 -23.42 -1.74 10.08
C VAL A 233 -22.26 -2.37 10.83
N ALA A 234 -22.25 -3.68 11.01
CA ALA A 234 -21.19 -4.42 11.70
C ALA A 234 -19.83 -4.26 11.01
N ASN A 235 -19.77 -4.35 9.68
CA ASN A 235 -18.55 -4.10 8.91
C ASN A 235 -18.07 -2.65 9.04
N SER A 236 -19.01 -1.70 9.10
CA SER A 236 -18.68 -0.28 9.31
C SER A 236 -18.15 -0.02 10.72
N LEU A 237 -18.74 -0.65 11.74
CA LEU A 237 -18.26 -0.57 13.13
C LEU A 237 -16.85 -1.15 13.24
N LEU A 238 -16.61 -2.31 12.63
CA LEU A 238 -15.29 -2.93 12.56
C LEU A 238 -14.26 -1.96 11.97
N LYS A 239 -14.59 -1.35 10.82
CA LYS A 239 -13.73 -0.36 10.15
C LYS A 239 -13.48 0.88 11.02
N MET A 240 -14.52 1.40 11.67
CA MET A 240 -14.43 2.58 12.53
C MET A 240 -13.52 2.34 13.73
N TYR A 241 -13.64 1.19 14.41
CA TYR A 241 -12.76 0.84 15.53
C TYR A 241 -11.30 0.71 15.08
N ILE A 242 -11.07 0.11 13.89
CA ILE A 242 -9.75 0.03 13.28
C ILE A 242 -9.18 1.42 12.97
N ASP A 243 -9.98 2.32 12.41
CA ASP A 243 -9.56 3.69 12.10
C ASP A 243 -9.28 4.54 13.35
N CYS A 244 -9.95 4.22 14.47
CA CYS A 244 -9.70 4.77 15.79
C CYS A 244 -8.54 4.08 16.53
N ASP A 245 -7.77 3.21 15.87
CA ASP A 245 -6.66 2.44 16.45
C ASP A 245 -7.05 1.50 17.62
N SER A 246 -8.35 1.21 17.82
CA SER A 246 -8.84 0.26 18.83
C SER A 246 -9.06 -1.13 18.20
N VAL A 247 -7.98 -1.90 18.10
CA VAL A 247 -8.00 -3.24 17.47
C VAL A 247 -8.72 -4.25 18.34
N GLU A 248 -8.68 -4.07 19.67
CA GLU A 248 -9.34 -4.91 20.65
C GLU A 248 -10.87 -4.81 20.53
N ASP A 249 -11.41 -3.59 20.41
CA ASP A 249 -12.84 -3.37 20.20
C ASP A 249 -13.30 -3.87 18.82
N ALA A 250 -12.45 -3.68 17.80
CA ALA A 250 -12.68 -4.24 16.47
C ALA A 250 -12.78 -5.78 16.54
N ARG A 251 -11.84 -6.41 17.25
CA ARG A 251 -11.83 -7.87 17.45
C ARG A 251 -13.06 -8.34 18.23
N ALA A 252 -13.43 -7.65 19.31
CA ALA A 252 -14.61 -7.98 20.09
C ALA A 252 -15.91 -7.86 19.27
N THR A 253 -16.01 -6.82 18.44
CA THR A 253 -17.14 -6.63 17.51
C THR A 253 -17.19 -7.77 16.51
N PHE A 254 -16.05 -8.10 15.87
CA PHE A 254 -15.95 -9.22 14.94
C PHE A 254 -16.38 -10.54 15.58
N ASP A 255 -15.86 -10.88 16.75
CA ASP A 255 -16.16 -12.15 17.42
C ASP A 255 -17.66 -12.28 17.74
N ARG A 256 -18.34 -11.18 18.10
CA ARG A 256 -19.79 -11.11 18.35
C ARG A 256 -20.67 -11.22 17.10
N MET A 257 -20.15 -10.95 15.89
CA MET A 257 -20.95 -11.00 14.66
C MET A 257 -21.47 -12.42 14.39
N PRO A 258 -22.80 -12.63 14.26
CA PRO A 258 -23.36 -13.95 13.98
C PRO A 258 -23.01 -14.43 12.56
N ASN A 259 -23.00 -13.50 11.60
CA ASN A 259 -22.65 -13.74 10.21
C ASN A 259 -21.45 -12.86 9.84
N LYS A 260 -20.44 -13.46 9.22
CA LYS A 260 -19.19 -12.81 8.82
C LYS A 260 -19.00 -13.02 7.33
N ASP A 261 -18.94 -11.95 6.57
CA ASP A 261 -18.67 -11.98 5.13
C ASP A 261 -17.18 -11.78 4.84
N ILE A 262 -16.80 -11.85 3.57
CA ILE A 262 -15.42 -11.65 3.13
C ILE A 262 -14.83 -10.31 3.57
N ILE A 263 -15.65 -9.26 3.66
CA ILE A 263 -15.23 -7.92 4.05
C ILE A 263 -14.81 -7.93 5.52
N SER A 264 -15.64 -8.48 6.41
CA SER A 264 -15.33 -8.61 7.85
C SER A 264 -13.99 -9.32 8.10
N TRP A 265 -13.75 -10.45 7.43
CA TRP A 265 -12.50 -11.20 7.55
C TRP A 265 -11.31 -10.43 7.00
N THR A 266 -11.46 -9.82 5.83
CA THR A 266 -10.37 -9.10 5.14
C THR A 266 -9.91 -7.88 5.94
N GLU A 267 -10.86 -7.12 6.50
CA GLU A 267 -10.56 -5.92 7.28
C GLU A 267 -9.77 -6.27 8.54
N LEU A 268 -10.20 -7.31 9.27
CA LEU A 268 -9.51 -7.76 10.47
C LEU A 268 -8.11 -8.35 10.16
N ILE A 269 -7.99 -9.15 9.10
CA ILE A 269 -6.68 -9.65 8.64
C ILE A 269 -5.74 -8.48 8.32
N ASN A 270 -6.23 -7.48 7.58
CA ASN A 270 -5.44 -6.34 7.16
C ASN A 270 -4.91 -5.53 8.35
N VAL A 271 -5.72 -5.28 9.38
CA VAL A 271 -5.25 -4.53 10.56
C VAL A 271 -4.16 -5.28 11.33
N TYR A 272 -4.31 -6.60 11.53
CA TYR A 272 -3.26 -7.41 12.17
C TYR A 272 -1.96 -7.44 11.35
N VAL A 273 -2.05 -7.52 10.02
CA VAL A 273 -0.87 -7.43 9.15
C VAL A 273 -0.20 -6.05 9.26
N LYS A 274 -0.97 -4.96 9.26
CA LYS A 274 -0.45 -3.60 9.42
C LYS A 274 0.23 -3.36 10.77
N LYS A 275 -0.29 -3.95 11.85
CA LYS A 275 0.34 -3.91 13.19
C LYS A 275 1.55 -4.85 13.32
N GLY A 276 1.86 -5.66 12.30
CA GLY A 276 2.96 -6.62 12.31
C GLY A 276 2.66 -7.92 13.05
N GLU A 277 1.41 -8.13 13.48
CA GLU A 277 0.91 -9.33 14.16
C GLU A 277 0.60 -10.45 13.16
N PHE A 278 1.61 -10.82 12.38
CA PHE A 278 1.44 -11.72 11.25
C PHE A 278 0.87 -13.09 11.65
N ASN A 279 1.19 -13.61 12.83
CA ASN A 279 0.69 -14.92 13.25
C ASN A 279 -0.83 -14.92 13.49
N GLU A 280 -1.38 -13.85 14.06
CA GLU A 280 -2.84 -13.72 14.24
C GLU A 280 -3.54 -13.53 12.90
N ALA A 281 -2.98 -12.73 11.99
CA ALA A 281 -3.49 -12.60 10.63
C ALA A 281 -3.54 -13.95 9.89
N LEU A 282 -2.48 -14.76 9.98
CA LEU A 282 -2.44 -16.11 9.38
C LEU A 282 -3.46 -17.07 10.02
N LYS A 283 -3.70 -16.97 11.33
CA LYS A 283 -4.75 -17.76 12.02
C LYS A 283 -6.14 -17.37 11.50
N LEU A 284 -6.44 -16.07 11.42
CA LEU A 284 -7.71 -15.58 10.90
C LEU A 284 -7.94 -15.99 9.44
N PHE A 285 -6.91 -15.89 8.60
CA PHE A 285 -7.00 -16.33 7.21
C PHE A 285 -7.30 -17.83 7.07
N ARG A 286 -6.70 -18.67 7.92
CA ARG A 286 -7.02 -20.11 7.96
C ARG A 286 -8.44 -20.35 8.45
N GLN A 287 -8.90 -19.60 9.47
CA GLN A 287 -10.26 -19.70 9.99
C GLN A 287 -11.28 -19.32 8.91
N MET A 288 -11.08 -18.20 8.20
CA MET A 288 -11.89 -17.77 7.05
C MET A 288 -12.10 -18.90 6.04
N ILE A 289 -11.02 -19.57 5.65
CA ILE A 289 -11.08 -20.72 4.72
C ILE A 289 -11.82 -21.91 5.36
N SER A 290 -11.56 -22.21 6.63
CA SER A 290 -12.17 -23.35 7.33
C SER A 290 -13.69 -23.23 7.49
N VAL A 291 -14.21 -22.00 7.60
CA VAL A 291 -15.66 -21.73 7.65
C VAL A 291 -16.28 -21.62 6.25
N GLY A 292 -15.53 -21.92 5.19
CA GLY A 292 -16.03 -21.97 3.81
C GLY A 292 -16.08 -20.63 3.08
N ILE A 293 -15.56 -19.54 3.67
CA ILE A 293 -15.47 -18.25 2.99
C ILE A 293 -14.28 -18.28 2.03
N LYS A 294 -14.55 -18.13 0.73
CA LYS A 294 -13.53 -18.13 -0.33
C LYS A 294 -12.80 -16.79 -0.36
N PRO A 295 -11.47 -16.74 -0.15
CA PRO A 295 -10.70 -15.50 -0.30
C PRO A 295 -10.77 -14.95 -1.72
N ASP A 296 -10.91 -13.62 -1.83
CA ASP A 296 -10.86 -12.86 -3.06
C ASP A 296 -9.48 -12.20 -3.26
N ALA A 297 -9.34 -11.42 -4.32
CA ALA A 297 -8.12 -10.67 -4.61
C ALA A 297 -7.66 -9.79 -3.43
N LEU A 298 -8.58 -9.12 -2.74
CA LEU A 298 -8.26 -8.21 -1.64
C LEU A 298 -7.84 -8.97 -0.39
N SER A 299 -8.54 -10.05 -0.02
CA SER A 299 -8.17 -10.93 1.08
C SER A 299 -6.79 -11.57 0.86
N ILE A 300 -6.46 -11.91 -0.38
CA ILE A 300 -5.16 -12.50 -0.71
C ILE A 300 -4.06 -11.45 -0.64
N CYS A 301 -4.26 -10.26 -1.23
CA CYS A 301 -3.30 -9.17 -1.13
C CYS A 301 -3.04 -8.76 0.33
N SER A 302 -4.05 -8.79 1.21
CA SER A 302 -3.88 -8.44 2.62
C SER A 302 -3.03 -9.46 3.40
N ILE A 303 -3.07 -10.76 3.05
CA ILE A 303 -2.31 -11.80 3.76
C ILE A 303 -0.90 -12.05 3.21
N LEU A 304 -0.62 -11.68 1.96
CA LEU A 304 0.69 -11.91 1.32
C LEU A 304 1.87 -11.31 2.10
N PRO A 305 1.80 -10.09 2.68
CA PRO A 305 2.87 -9.55 3.51
C PRO A 305 3.21 -10.43 4.73
N ALA A 306 2.21 -11.06 5.35
CA ALA A 306 2.44 -12.00 6.46
C ALA A 306 3.15 -13.30 6.00
N CYS A 307 2.94 -13.69 4.75
CA CYS A 307 3.56 -14.83 4.08
C CYS A 307 4.97 -14.53 3.54
N ALA A 308 5.32 -13.26 3.38
CA ALA A 308 6.61 -12.80 2.87
C ALA A 308 7.77 -13.09 3.83
N ARG A 309 7.50 -13.51 5.07
CA ARG A 309 8.54 -13.94 6.02
C ARG A 309 9.15 -15.28 5.59
N PRO A 310 10.48 -15.47 5.72
CA PRO A 310 11.12 -16.75 5.38
C PRO A 310 10.48 -17.97 6.07
N ALA A 311 10.06 -17.83 7.33
CA ALA A 311 9.41 -18.90 8.09
C ALA A 311 7.95 -19.19 7.68
N ALA A 312 7.36 -18.39 6.79
CA ALA A 312 5.98 -18.52 6.31
C ALA A 312 5.89 -18.83 4.81
N HIS A 313 7.02 -19.05 4.12
CA HIS A 313 7.09 -19.24 2.67
C HIS A 313 6.21 -20.40 2.15
N LYS A 314 6.04 -21.48 2.92
CA LYS A 314 5.15 -22.59 2.56
C LYS A 314 3.69 -22.15 2.43
N LEU A 315 3.24 -21.28 3.33
CA LEU A 315 1.91 -20.70 3.26
C LEU A 315 1.80 -19.76 2.06
N GLY A 316 2.83 -18.96 1.79
CA GLY A 316 2.91 -18.17 0.55
C GLY A 316 2.75 -19.02 -0.72
N LYS A 317 3.40 -20.19 -0.78
CA LYS A 317 3.22 -21.15 -1.88
C LYS A 317 1.80 -21.72 -1.95
N GLN A 318 1.18 -22.01 -0.81
CA GLN A 318 -0.22 -22.48 -0.77
C GLN A 318 -1.19 -21.40 -1.27
N VAL A 319 -0.99 -20.15 -0.85
CA VAL A 319 -1.76 -18.98 -1.30
C VAL A 319 -1.60 -18.77 -2.81
N HIS A 320 -0.37 -18.84 -3.32
CA HIS A 320 -0.13 -18.74 -4.76
C HIS A 320 -0.77 -19.90 -5.54
N ALA A 321 -0.70 -21.12 -5.03
CA ALA A 321 -1.39 -22.26 -5.64
C ALA A 321 -2.92 -22.10 -5.63
N TYR A 322 -3.49 -21.50 -4.58
CA TYR A 322 -4.91 -21.16 -4.54
C TYR A 322 -5.28 -20.14 -5.63
N LEU A 323 -4.48 -19.09 -5.83
CA LEU A 323 -4.70 -18.10 -6.90
C LEU A 323 -4.76 -18.76 -8.28
N LEU A 324 -3.76 -19.61 -8.58
CA LEU A 324 -3.67 -20.35 -9.85
C LEU A 324 -4.86 -21.28 -10.08
N ARG A 325 -5.35 -21.97 -9.04
CA ARG A 325 -6.48 -22.89 -9.15
C ARG A 325 -7.82 -22.19 -9.37
N ASN A 326 -7.94 -20.93 -8.93
CA ASN A 326 -9.19 -20.18 -9.00
C ASN A 326 -9.21 -19.16 -10.15
N GLY A 327 -8.16 -19.09 -10.99
CA GLY A 327 -8.12 -18.16 -12.13
C GLY A 327 -7.98 -16.68 -11.73
N ILE A 328 -7.52 -16.40 -10.52
CA ILE A 328 -7.40 -15.05 -9.96
C ILE A 328 -6.00 -14.46 -10.26
N GLU A 329 -5.06 -15.27 -10.73
CA GLU A 329 -3.65 -14.92 -10.93
C GLU A 329 -3.39 -13.86 -12.00
N ARG A 330 -4.39 -13.50 -12.82
CA ARG A 330 -4.22 -12.57 -13.95
C ARG A 330 -4.21 -11.09 -13.53
N ASP A 331 -4.66 -10.76 -12.32
CA ASP A 331 -4.60 -9.39 -11.82
C ASP A 331 -3.14 -8.99 -11.55
N ILE A 332 -2.67 -7.95 -12.25
CA ILE A 332 -1.29 -7.46 -12.16
C ILE A 332 -0.88 -7.09 -10.73
N ARG A 333 -1.82 -6.58 -9.92
CA ARG A 333 -1.55 -6.20 -8.51
C ARG A 333 -1.26 -7.44 -7.67
N ILE A 334 -1.97 -8.53 -7.94
CA ILE A 334 -1.76 -9.81 -7.28
C ILE A 334 -0.42 -10.41 -7.71
N GLN A 335 -0.09 -10.36 -9.00
CA GLN A 335 1.20 -10.82 -9.51
C GLN A 335 2.36 -10.05 -8.85
N ASN A 336 2.26 -8.73 -8.75
CA ASN A 336 3.23 -7.88 -8.06
C ASN A 336 3.39 -8.26 -6.58
N ALA A 337 2.27 -8.46 -5.86
CA ALA A 337 2.28 -8.87 -4.46
C ALA A 337 2.87 -10.28 -4.26
N VAL A 338 2.60 -11.22 -5.17
CA VAL A 338 3.18 -12.58 -5.14
C VAL A 338 4.68 -12.55 -5.40
N MET A 339 5.14 -11.73 -6.36
CA MET A 339 6.57 -11.53 -6.60
C MET A 339 7.27 -10.97 -5.36
N ASP A 340 6.74 -9.91 -4.76
CA ASP A 340 7.28 -9.31 -3.53
C ASP A 340 7.34 -10.33 -2.38
N MET A 341 6.29 -11.15 -2.22
CA MET A 341 6.26 -12.24 -1.24
C MET A 341 7.38 -13.26 -1.46
N TYR A 342 7.61 -13.69 -2.71
CA TYR A 342 8.69 -14.63 -3.03
C TYR A 342 10.08 -14.03 -2.82
N ILE A 343 10.30 -12.77 -3.22
CA ILE A 343 11.54 -12.04 -2.98
C ILE A 343 11.84 -11.99 -1.48
N LYS A 344 10.91 -11.44 -0.68
CA LYS A 344 11.11 -11.24 0.76
C LYS A 344 11.19 -12.52 1.59
N SER A 345 10.76 -13.64 1.02
CA SER A 345 10.85 -14.98 1.64
C SER A 345 12.07 -15.79 1.18
N GLY A 346 12.92 -15.25 0.29
CA GLY A 346 14.16 -15.88 -0.12
C GLY A 346 14.06 -16.80 -1.34
N PHE A 347 13.04 -16.60 -2.19
CA PHE A 347 12.75 -17.41 -3.38
C PHE A 347 12.76 -16.55 -4.65
N LEU A 348 13.85 -15.81 -4.88
CA LEU A 348 14.00 -14.90 -6.02
C LEU A 348 13.68 -15.59 -7.36
N GLN A 349 14.14 -16.82 -7.60
CA GLN A 349 13.87 -17.54 -8.84
C GLN A 349 12.38 -17.79 -9.08
N SER A 350 11.59 -17.99 -8.01
CA SER A 350 10.14 -18.12 -8.12
C SER A 350 9.50 -16.78 -8.49
N ALA A 351 9.98 -15.67 -7.95
CA ALA A 351 9.56 -14.33 -8.36
C ALA A 351 9.91 -14.05 -9.83
N SER A 352 11.14 -14.38 -10.27
CA SER A 352 11.55 -14.25 -11.68
C SER A 352 10.67 -15.06 -12.63
N LEU A 353 10.24 -16.26 -12.22
CA LEU A 353 9.34 -17.09 -13.01
C LEU A 353 7.95 -16.47 -13.14
N VAL A 354 7.42 -15.87 -12.06
CA VAL A 354 6.16 -15.12 -12.11
C VAL A 354 6.32 -13.94 -13.06
N PHE A 355 7.36 -13.11 -12.86
CA PHE A 355 7.68 -11.96 -13.70
C PHE A 355 7.76 -12.31 -15.20
N ALA A 356 8.44 -13.41 -15.54
CA ALA A 356 8.60 -13.87 -16.91
C ALA A 356 7.27 -14.31 -17.56
N ARG A 357 6.31 -14.79 -16.76
CA ARG A 357 4.99 -15.27 -17.22
C ARG A 357 3.93 -14.17 -17.31
N MET A 358 4.18 -12.98 -16.78
CA MET A 358 3.25 -11.85 -16.88
C MET A 358 3.04 -11.45 -18.35
N GLN A 359 1.78 -11.25 -18.74
CA GLN A 359 1.41 -10.79 -20.09
C GLN A 359 1.60 -9.28 -20.21
N GLU A 360 1.18 -8.54 -19.19
CA GLU A 360 1.33 -7.09 -19.06
C GLU A 360 2.18 -6.81 -17.81
N ARG A 361 3.02 -5.77 -17.88
CA ARG A 361 3.88 -5.33 -16.77
C ARG A 361 3.75 -3.82 -16.66
N ASP A 362 3.41 -3.35 -15.48
CA ASP A 362 3.41 -1.93 -15.12
C ASP A 362 4.74 -1.55 -14.48
N VAL A 363 4.95 -0.25 -14.25
CA VAL A 363 6.16 0.27 -13.58
C VAL A 363 6.44 -0.50 -12.28
N ILE A 364 5.40 -0.76 -11.47
CA ILE A 364 5.49 -1.48 -10.19
C ILE A 364 6.05 -2.90 -10.39
N SER A 365 5.61 -3.62 -11.43
CA SER A 365 6.10 -4.96 -11.77
C SER A 365 7.62 -4.97 -11.94
N TRP A 366 8.15 -3.98 -12.67
CA TRP A 366 9.57 -3.81 -12.91
C TRP A 366 10.31 -3.39 -11.65
N THR A 367 9.79 -2.38 -10.92
CA THR A 367 10.39 -1.89 -9.66
C THR A 367 10.56 -3.02 -8.65
N VAL A 368 9.52 -3.84 -8.43
CA VAL A 368 9.56 -4.97 -7.49
C VAL A 368 10.66 -5.97 -7.86
N MET A 369 10.78 -6.32 -9.14
CA MET A 369 11.79 -7.29 -9.58
C MET A 369 13.22 -6.72 -9.51
N ILE A 370 13.42 -5.46 -9.87
CA ILE A 370 14.71 -4.75 -9.77
C ILE A 370 15.15 -4.67 -8.30
N LEU A 371 14.25 -4.26 -7.39
CA LEU A 371 14.50 -4.29 -5.95
C LEU A 371 14.83 -5.71 -5.46
N GLY A 372 14.15 -6.72 -6.00
CA GLY A 372 14.44 -8.12 -5.74
C GLY A 372 15.89 -8.49 -6.05
N PHE A 373 16.41 -8.11 -7.22
CA PHE A 373 17.81 -8.37 -7.54
C PHE A 373 18.77 -7.64 -6.59
N SER A 374 18.47 -6.38 -6.22
CA SER A 374 19.26 -5.62 -5.26
C SER A 374 19.36 -6.31 -3.89
N VAL A 375 18.22 -6.66 -3.28
CA VAL A 375 18.20 -7.25 -1.93
C VAL A 375 18.81 -8.65 -1.88
N HIS A 376 19.01 -9.31 -3.01
CA HIS A 376 19.66 -10.61 -3.13
C HIS A 376 21.15 -10.51 -3.53
N GLY A 377 21.72 -9.30 -3.60
CA GLY A 377 23.11 -9.06 -3.97
C GLY A 377 23.40 -9.25 -5.47
N GLN A 378 22.37 -9.26 -6.32
CA GLN A 378 22.48 -9.46 -7.76
C GLN A 378 22.26 -8.14 -8.53
N GLY A 379 22.86 -7.05 -8.05
CA GLY A 379 22.63 -5.70 -8.56
C GLY A 379 22.88 -5.55 -10.06
N GLU A 380 23.90 -6.22 -10.61
CA GLU A 380 24.18 -6.24 -12.06
C GLU A 380 22.97 -6.69 -12.90
N LEU A 381 22.29 -7.76 -12.48
CA LEU A 381 21.06 -8.24 -13.15
C LEU A 381 19.89 -7.27 -12.98
N GLY A 382 19.84 -6.57 -11.85
CA GLY A 382 18.85 -5.51 -11.60
C GLY A 382 19.04 -4.30 -12.54
N VAL A 383 20.28 -3.88 -12.76
CA VAL A 383 20.62 -2.81 -13.72
C VAL A 383 20.33 -3.25 -15.16
N GLU A 384 20.66 -4.49 -15.53
CA GLU A 384 20.29 -5.04 -16.84
C GLU A 384 18.77 -5.03 -17.04
N LEU A 385 18.00 -5.38 -16.01
CA LEU A 385 16.56 -5.36 -16.06
C LEU A 385 16.01 -3.92 -16.20
N PHE A 386 16.60 -2.94 -15.52
CA PHE A 386 16.25 -1.52 -15.67
C PHE A 386 16.51 -1.03 -17.11
N ARG A 387 17.66 -1.37 -17.70
CA ARG A 387 17.97 -1.03 -19.12
C ARG A 387 16.99 -1.65 -20.11
N ARG A 388 16.32 -2.75 -19.75
CA ARG A 388 15.23 -3.32 -20.56
C ARG A 388 13.93 -2.53 -20.41
N LEU A 389 13.62 -2.05 -19.21
CA LEU A 389 12.49 -1.15 -18.96
C LEU A 389 12.65 0.16 -19.74
N GLU A 390 13.84 0.76 -19.75
CA GLU A 390 14.12 2.01 -20.49
C GLU A 390 13.81 1.94 -22.00
N LYS A 391 13.80 0.72 -22.58
CA LYS A 391 13.48 0.51 -23.99
C LYS A 391 11.98 0.49 -24.28
N ASP A 392 11.13 0.46 -23.27
CA ASP A 392 9.68 0.46 -23.41
C ASP A 392 9.12 1.88 -23.20
N PRO A 393 8.81 2.63 -24.28
CA PRO A 393 8.33 4.01 -24.16
C PRO A 393 6.90 4.10 -23.60
N SER A 394 6.20 2.98 -23.43
CA SER A 394 4.84 2.97 -22.88
C SER A 394 4.80 3.08 -21.35
N ILE A 395 5.94 2.89 -20.68
CA ILE A 395 6.05 2.90 -19.22
C ILE A 395 6.84 4.12 -18.79
N GLU A 396 6.19 5.01 -18.04
CA GLU A 396 6.85 6.15 -17.40
C GLU A 396 7.62 5.66 -16.15
N ILE A 397 8.92 5.98 -16.09
CA ILE A 397 9.79 5.59 -14.98
C ILE A 397 9.60 6.58 -13.83
N ASP A 398 9.14 6.07 -12.69
CA ASP A 398 8.93 6.87 -11.50
C ASP A 398 10.18 6.98 -10.61
N GLN A 399 10.10 7.86 -9.60
CA GLN A 399 11.17 8.09 -8.62
C GLN A 399 11.57 6.81 -7.87
N PHE A 400 10.60 5.93 -7.57
CA PHE A 400 10.86 4.66 -6.86
C PHE A 400 11.65 3.67 -7.70
N THR A 401 11.47 3.68 -9.01
CA THR A 401 12.21 2.82 -9.94
C THR A 401 13.65 3.29 -10.09
N TYR A 402 13.89 4.61 -10.11
CA TYR A 402 15.26 5.16 -10.02
C TYR A 402 15.92 4.81 -8.67
N GLU A 403 15.19 4.87 -7.56
CA GLU A 403 15.69 4.40 -6.27
C GLU A 403 16.08 2.92 -6.32
N ALA A 404 15.29 2.07 -6.99
CA ALA A 404 15.55 0.65 -7.15
C ALA A 404 16.84 0.36 -7.93
N VAL A 405 17.07 1.06 -9.05
CA VAL A 405 18.30 0.88 -9.84
C VAL A 405 19.53 1.43 -9.11
N LEU A 406 19.42 2.57 -8.41
CA LEU A 406 20.51 3.08 -7.57
C LEU A 406 20.90 2.10 -6.46
N ARG A 407 19.91 1.42 -5.86
CA ARG A 407 20.17 0.36 -4.88
C ARG A 407 20.85 -0.85 -5.51
N CYS A 408 20.55 -1.18 -6.76
CA CYS A 408 21.28 -2.20 -7.52
C CYS A 408 22.73 -1.79 -7.76
N CYS A 409 22.96 -0.54 -8.21
CA CYS A 409 24.31 -0.01 -8.41
C CYS A 409 25.11 -0.06 -7.10
N ALA A 410 24.52 0.36 -5.98
CA ALA A 410 25.16 0.33 -4.65
C ALA A 410 25.42 -1.09 -4.13
N ALA A 411 24.60 -2.09 -4.51
CA ALA A 411 24.82 -3.49 -4.14
C ALA A 411 25.94 -4.17 -4.94
N SER A 412 26.28 -3.64 -6.12
CA SER A 412 27.31 -4.21 -7.02
C SER A 412 28.46 -3.23 -7.33
N CYS A 413 28.56 -2.13 -6.60
CA CYS A 413 29.57 -1.07 -6.79
C CYS A 413 29.66 -0.52 -8.24
N MET A 414 28.53 -0.40 -8.94
CA MET A 414 28.48 0.14 -10.31
C MET A 414 28.46 1.67 -10.26
N VAL A 415 29.63 2.29 -10.03
CA VAL A 415 29.75 3.74 -9.77
C VAL A 415 29.26 4.59 -10.94
N GLU A 416 29.68 4.26 -12.16
CA GLU A 416 29.34 5.05 -13.36
C GLU A 416 27.84 5.00 -13.68
N ASP A 417 27.25 3.80 -13.66
CA ASP A 417 25.80 3.63 -13.81
C ASP A 417 25.02 4.36 -12.69
N GLY A 418 25.49 4.27 -11.44
CA GLY A 418 24.85 4.97 -10.32
C GLY A 418 24.90 6.50 -10.46
N LYS A 419 26.04 7.07 -10.87
CA LYS A 419 26.16 8.50 -11.17
C LYS A 419 25.23 8.91 -12.33
N PHE A 420 25.19 8.11 -13.39
CA PHE A 420 24.31 8.35 -14.53
C PHE A 420 22.84 8.40 -14.11
N TYR A 421 22.34 7.34 -13.45
CA TYR A 421 20.93 7.25 -13.06
C TYR A 421 20.54 8.26 -11.98
N PHE A 422 21.47 8.65 -11.10
CA PHE A 422 21.20 9.72 -10.12
C PHE A 422 20.94 11.07 -10.81
N ASN A 423 21.67 11.37 -11.88
CA ASN A 423 21.50 12.61 -12.64
C ASN A 423 20.21 12.64 -13.47
N CYS A 424 19.56 11.49 -13.70
CA CYS A 424 18.24 11.43 -14.34
C CYS A 424 17.09 11.83 -13.40
N ILE A 425 17.35 11.97 -12.09
CA ILE A 425 16.33 12.32 -11.10
C ILE A 425 16.22 13.84 -10.99
N GLU A 426 15.06 14.41 -11.34
CA GLU A 426 14.82 15.86 -11.28
C GLU A 426 14.90 16.41 -9.85
N GLU A 427 14.24 15.73 -8.90
CA GLU A 427 14.21 16.12 -7.49
C GLU A 427 14.70 14.99 -6.58
N PRO A 428 16.02 14.91 -6.29
CA PRO A 428 16.55 13.88 -5.42
C PRO A 428 16.12 14.07 -3.96
N ASN A 429 15.58 13.01 -3.35
CA ASN A 429 15.23 12.97 -1.94
C ASN A 429 16.39 12.42 -1.08
N THR A 430 16.23 12.41 0.25
CA THR A 430 17.22 11.89 1.20
C THR A 430 17.67 10.46 0.90
N THR A 431 16.77 9.58 0.44
CA THR A 431 17.09 8.19 0.13
C THR A 431 18.05 8.09 -1.05
N HIS A 432 17.86 8.89 -2.11
CA HIS A 432 18.78 8.89 -3.25
C HIS A 432 20.18 9.35 -2.86
N TYR A 433 20.27 10.41 -2.04
CA TYR A 433 21.55 10.87 -1.50
C TYR A 433 22.24 9.80 -0.65
N CYS A 434 21.48 9.11 0.22
CA CYS A 434 22.01 7.99 1.00
C CYS A 434 22.54 6.86 0.11
N LEU A 435 21.82 6.50 -0.97
CA LEU A 435 22.22 5.46 -1.91
C LEU A 435 23.49 5.83 -2.68
N MET A 436 23.63 7.09 -3.11
CA MET A 436 24.87 7.58 -3.74
C MET A 436 26.06 7.56 -2.80
N VAL A 437 25.88 8.01 -1.55
CA VAL A 437 26.95 7.94 -0.54
C VAL A 437 27.30 6.48 -0.22
N THR A 438 26.31 5.59 -0.11
CA THR A 438 26.53 4.14 0.07
C THR A 438 27.32 3.54 -1.11
N LEU A 439 26.98 3.92 -2.35
CA LEU A 439 27.67 3.46 -3.55
C LEU A 439 29.14 3.89 -3.55
N LEU A 440 29.40 5.18 -3.31
CA LEU A 440 30.77 5.73 -3.30
C LEU A 440 31.59 5.16 -2.14
N SER A 441 31.00 5.05 -0.94
CA SER A 441 31.68 4.51 0.24
C SER A 441 32.02 3.02 0.08
N ARG A 442 31.12 2.21 -0.49
CA ARG A 442 31.39 0.80 -0.82
C ARG A 442 32.40 0.61 -1.94
N ALA A 443 32.50 1.56 -2.88
CA ALA A 443 33.54 1.58 -3.91
C ALA A 443 34.89 2.11 -3.41
N ALA A 444 35.03 2.41 -2.11
CA ALA A 444 36.21 3.03 -1.50
C ALA A 444 36.56 4.44 -2.04
N LEU A 445 35.60 5.14 -2.65
CA LEU A 445 35.75 6.50 -3.18
C LEU A 445 35.36 7.53 -2.11
N PHE A 446 36.06 7.51 -0.97
CA PHE A 446 35.69 8.33 0.21
C PHE A 446 35.83 9.84 -0.02
N GLU A 447 36.82 10.28 -0.79
CA GLU A 447 36.98 11.69 -1.13
C GLU A 447 35.84 12.19 -2.02
N GLU A 448 35.43 11.40 -3.02
CA GLU A 448 34.26 11.72 -3.83
C GLU A 448 32.97 11.72 -3.00
N ALA A 449 32.84 10.79 -2.05
CA ALA A 449 31.69 10.75 -1.14
C ALA A 449 31.62 12.01 -0.26
N ARG A 450 32.76 12.48 0.28
CA ARG A 450 32.83 13.73 1.06
C ARG A 450 32.50 14.96 0.21
N ALA A 451 33.12 15.07 -0.96
CA ALA A 451 32.84 16.16 -1.90
C ALA A 451 31.35 16.18 -2.30
N PHE A 452 30.73 15.02 -2.50
CA PHE A 452 29.30 14.90 -2.78
C PHE A 452 28.44 15.38 -1.60
N ILE A 453 28.78 14.98 -0.37
CA ILE A 453 28.08 15.39 0.86
C ILE A 453 28.13 16.91 1.05
N GLU A 454 29.31 17.51 0.85
CA GLU A 454 29.53 18.95 0.94
C GLU A 454 28.76 19.71 -0.14
N LYS A 455 28.88 19.28 -1.40
CA LYS A 455 28.21 19.90 -2.56
C LYS A 455 26.70 20.00 -2.37
N HIS A 456 26.08 18.94 -1.86
CA HIS A 456 24.63 18.88 -1.65
C HIS A 456 24.19 19.32 -0.25
N GLN A 457 25.13 19.72 0.62
CA GLN A 457 24.88 20.19 1.99
C GLN A 457 24.09 19.18 2.85
N ILE A 458 24.32 17.88 2.63
CA ILE A 458 23.58 16.78 3.27
C ILE A 458 24.26 16.19 4.51
N GLY A 459 25.38 16.77 4.96
CA GLY A 459 26.18 16.26 6.09
C GLY A 459 25.49 16.32 7.46
N ARG A 460 24.38 17.06 7.59
CA ARG A 460 23.58 17.10 8.83
C ARG A 460 22.54 15.97 8.93
N ASN A 461 22.51 15.05 7.97
CA ASN A 461 21.56 13.95 7.97
C ASN A 461 22.18 12.68 8.56
N GLY A 462 21.64 12.19 9.69
CA GLY A 462 22.14 10.99 10.36
C GLY A 462 22.17 9.73 9.47
N LYS A 463 21.19 9.57 8.56
CA LYS A 463 21.16 8.41 7.64
C LYS A 463 22.30 8.45 6.62
N VAL A 464 22.62 9.63 6.10
CA VAL A 464 23.72 9.83 5.14
C VAL A 464 25.07 9.56 5.82
N MET A 465 25.25 10.06 7.04
CA MET A 465 26.48 9.83 7.80
C MET A 465 26.65 8.35 8.19
N ARG A 466 25.57 7.65 8.56
CA ARG A 466 25.61 6.20 8.78
C ARG A 466 25.96 5.41 7.52
N ALA A 467 25.42 5.79 6.35
CA ALA A 467 25.80 5.17 5.07
C ALA A 467 27.30 5.34 4.73
N LEU A 468 27.89 6.47 5.12
CA LEU A 468 29.34 6.68 4.99
C LEU A 468 30.13 5.82 5.99
N LEU A 469 29.65 5.72 7.25
CA LEU A 469 30.27 4.90 8.30
C LEU A 469 30.29 3.41 7.94
N ASP A 470 29.20 2.90 7.38
CA ASP A 470 29.10 1.51 6.92
C ASP A 470 30.20 1.18 5.90
N GLY A 471 30.43 2.06 4.92
CA GLY A 471 31.54 1.90 3.96
C GLY A 471 32.92 1.99 4.63
N CYS A 472 33.08 2.88 5.62
CA CYS A 472 34.32 2.97 6.40
C CYS A 472 34.62 1.68 7.16
N GLN A 473 33.58 1.01 7.69
CA GLN A 473 33.70 -0.28 8.39
C GLN A 473 34.20 -1.38 7.44
N VAL A 474 33.62 -1.46 6.25
CA VAL A 474 34.01 -2.44 5.22
C VAL A 474 35.48 -2.27 4.81
N HIS A 475 35.91 -1.02 4.55
CA HIS A 475 37.25 -0.69 4.07
C HIS A 475 38.28 -0.36 5.16
N GLN A 476 37.93 -0.52 6.45
CA GLN A 476 38.80 -0.26 7.60
C GLN A 476 39.42 1.16 7.63
N GLN A 477 38.62 2.18 7.27
CA GLN A 477 39.05 3.58 7.21
C GLN A 477 38.99 4.29 8.58
N ALA A 478 39.90 3.92 9.49
CA ALA A 478 39.87 4.32 10.90
C ALA A 478 39.72 5.83 11.17
N LYS A 479 40.40 6.68 10.38
CA LYS A 479 40.38 8.13 10.59
C LYS A 479 39.05 8.78 10.17
N ILE A 480 38.50 8.35 9.04
CA ILE A 480 37.26 8.89 8.49
C ILE A 480 36.08 8.45 9.36
N GLY A 481 36.03 7.18 9.76
CA GLY A 481 34.94 6.66 10.57
C GLY A 481 34.86 7.29 11.97
N GLU A 482 36.00 7.62 12.60
CA GLU A 482 36.03 8.32 13.90
C GLU A 482 35.39 9.72 13.80
N GLN A 483 35.75 10.49 12.77
CA GLN A 483 35.14 11.81 12.50
C GLN A 483 33.63 11.71 12.24
N VAL A 484 33.19 10.68 11.49
CA VAL A 484 31.78 10.45 11.19
C VAL A 484 30.99 10.10 12.45
N ILE A 485 31.56 9.32 13.37
CA ILE A 485 30.94 8.98 14.65
C ILE A 485 30.78 10.22 15.52
N GLU A 486 31.83 11.03 15.66
CA GLU A 486 31.78 12.30 16.41
C GLU A 486 30.63 13.18 15.89
N GLN A 487 30.55 13.36 14.57
CA GLN A 487 29.48 14.10 13.92
C GLN A 487 28.09 13.48 14.13
N LEU A 488 27.96 12.15 14.16
CA LEU A 488 26.69 11.48 14.45
C LEU A 488 26.20 11.75 15.88
N PHE A 489 27.11 11.79 16.86
CA PHE A 489 26.77 12.10 18.25
C PHE A 489 26.48 13.58 18.48
N GLU A 490 27.08 14.48 17.69
CA GLU A 490 26.68 15.89 17.68
C GLU A 490 25.25 16.08 17.17
N LEU A 491 24.86 15.35 16.12
CA LEU A 491 23.54 15.43 15.51
C LEU A 491 22.46 14.74 16.34
N GLU A 492 22.76 13.55 16.88
CA GLU A 492 21.82 12.67 17.57
C GLU A 492 22.47 12.10 18.86
N PRO A 493 22.52 12.88 19.95
CA PRO A 493 23.29 12.53 21.15
C PRO A 493 22.78 11.30 21.92
N VAL A 494 21.49 11.00 21.80
CA VAL A 494 20.82 9.87 22.49
C VAL A 494 20.12 8.99 21.46
N SER A 495 20.93 8.32 20.64
CA SER A 495 20.44 7.37 19.63
C SER A 495 21.07 6.00 19.85
N LEU A 496 20.25 4.99 20.19
CA LEU A 496 20.69 3.60 20.31
C LEU A 496 21.37 3.11 19.02
N GLU A 497 20.92 3.58 17.86
CA GLU A 497 21.54 3.23 16.57
C GLU A 497 22.98 3.74 16.49
N ASN A 498 23.25 4.96 16.96
CA ASN A 498 24.61 5.53 16.96
C ASN A 498 25.53 4.80 17.94
N TYR A 499 25.04 4.49 19.15
CA TYR A 499 25.79 3.69 20.11
C TYR A 499 26.12 2.28 19.59
N VAL A 500 25.19 1.64 18.87
CA VAL A 500 25.44 0.34 18.24
C VAL A 500 26.44 0.45 17.10
N SER A 501 26.32 1.47 16.23
CA SER A 501 27.26 1.70 15.14
C SER A 501 28.68 2.03 15.62
N GLU A 502 28.80 2.80 16.70
CA GLU A 502 30.08 3.11 17.35
C GLU A 502 30.68 1.88 18.03
N SER A 503 29.87 1.09 18.72
CA SER A 503 30.32 -0.18 19.32
C SER A 503 30.84 -1.14 18.24
N ASN A 504 30.10 -1.29 17.13
CA ASN A 504 30.53 -2.08 15.97
C ASN A 504 31.85 -1.55 15.37
N TRP A 505 32.02 -0.23 15.32
CA TRP A 505 33.23 0.42 14.84
C TRP A 505 34.45 0.16 15.73
N TYR A 506 34.30 0.32 17.05
CA TYR A 506 35.38 0.03 18.00
C TYR A 506 35.73 -1.46 17.99
N ALA A 507 34.74 -2.34 17.88
CA ALA A 507 34.98 -3.78 17.73
C ALA A 507 35.77 -4.08 16.45
N ALA A 508 35.40 -3.48 15.31
CA ALA A 508 36.09 -3.65 14.03
C ALA A 508 37.55 -3.17 14.06
N ASN A 509 37.85 -2.13 14.85
CA ASN A 509 39.20 -1.58 15.03
C ASN A 509 39.93 -2.14 16.27
N ALA A 510 39.46 -3.26 16.84
CA ALA A 510 40.03 -3.93 18.01
C ALA A 510 40.15 -3.09 19.30
N LYS A 511 39.37 -2.01 19.43
CA LYS A 511 39.29 -1.12 20.60
C LYS A 511 38.24 -1.63 21.62
N TRP A 512 38.41 -2.85 22.14
CA TRP A 512 37.40 -3.53 22.99
C TRP A 512 37.16 -2.88 24.36
N GLU A 513 38.17 -2.19 24.91
CA GLU A 513 37.99 -1.42 26.14
C GLU A 513 36.90 -0.34 25.96
N MET A 514 36.85 0.27 24.77
CA MET A 514 35.83 1.28 24.44
C MET A 514 34.45 0.65 24.24
N VAL A 515 34.39 -0.56 23.67
CA VAL A 515 33.14 -1.34 23.56
C VAL A 515 32.55 -1.60 24.95
N GLY A 516 33.36 -2.03 25.92
CA GLY A 516 32.92 -2.24 27.30
C GLY A 516 32.36 -0.97 27.95
N LYS A 517 33.06 0.17 27.79
CA LYS A 517 32.59 1.48 28.29
C LYS A 517 31.26 1.90 27.66
N LEU A 518 31.06 1.63 26.36
CA LEU A 518 29.78 1.91 25.70
C LEU A 518 28.66 1.00 26.17
N GLU A 519 28.93 -0.28 26.43
CA GLU A 519 27.93 -1.20 26.98
C GLU A 519 27.46 -0.78 28.38
N GLU A 520 28.37 -0.29 29.22
CA GLU A 520 28.03 0.31 30.52
C GLU A 520 27.16 1.55 30.33
N LYS A 521 27.55 2.46 29.43
CA LYS A 521 26.78 3.67 29.12
C LYS A 521 25.37 3.37 28.57
N ILE A 522 25.23 2.34 27.73
CA ILE A 522 23.94 1.85 27.23
C ILE A 522 23.07 1.34 28.39
N LYS A 523 23.66 0.63 29.36
CA LYS A 523 22.96 0.16 30.58
C LYS A 523 22.54 1.32 31.47
N GLU A 524 23.40 2.30 31.69
CA GLU A 524 23.10 3.51 32.47
C GLU A 524 21.93 4.28 31.87
N LEU A 525 21.91 4.44 30.55
CA LEU A 525 20.82 5.09 29.81
C LEU A 525 19.54 4.23 29.73
N SER A 526 19.51 3.05 30.36
CA SER A 526 18.40 2.09 30.32
C SER A 526 17.98 1.71 28.89
N LEU A 527 18.89 1.87 27.92
CA LEU A 527 18.67 1.46 26.54
C LEU A 527 18.82 -0.06 26.46
N LYS A 528 17.79 -0.75 25.94
CA LYS A 528 17.81 -2.21 25.79
C LYS A 528 18.17 -2.58 24.36
N PRO A 529 19.43 -2.98 24.07
CA PRO A 529 19.78 -3.48 22.75
C PRO A 529 18.94 -4.72 22.44
N LYS A 530 18.50 -4.85 21.18
CA LYS A 530 17.78 -6.05 20.73
C LYS A 530 18.71 -7.24 20.86
N LYS A 531 18.26 -8.32 21.50
CA LYS A 531 19.01 -9.59 21.53
C LYS A 531 19.12 -10.17 20.12
N ALA A 532 20.32 -10.61 19.75
CA ALA A 532 20.58 -11.25 18.46
C ALA A 532 19.99 -12.66 18.45
N TYR A 533 19.10 -12.95 17.51
CA TYR A 533 18.55 -14.29 17.29
C TYR A 533 18.62 -14.66 15.81
N SER A 534 18.90 -15.93 15.58
CA SER A 534 18.82 -16.56 14.27
C SER A 534 17.86 -17.72 14.34
N TRP A 535 17.09 -17.93 13.28
CA TRP A 535 16.12 -19.02 13.24
C TRP A 535 16.05 -19.70 11.89
N ILE A 536 15.62 -20.96 11.93
CA ILE A 536 15.47 -21.85 10.80
C ILE A 536 14.14 -22.61 10.94
N GLU A 537 13.44 -22.75 9.83
CA GLU A 537 12.21 -23.54 9.78
C GLU A 537 12.53 -24.98 9.37
N PHE A 538 12.19 -25.95 10.22
CA PHE A 538 12.37 -27.37 9.96
C PHE A 538 11.11 -28.14 10.39
N HIS A 539 10.56 -29.00 9.52
CA HIS A 539 9.29 -29.71 9.74
C HIS A 539 8.14 -28.85 10.30
N ASN A 540 7.92 -27.65 9.72
CA ASN A 540 6.88 -26.68 10.14
C ASN A 540 7.05 -26.14 11.57
N LYS A 541 8.21 -26.34 12.20
CA LYS A 541 8.59 -25.74 13.47
C LYS A 541 9.71 -24.72 13.24
N ILE A 542 9.60 -23.58 13.90
CA ILE A 542 10.66 -22.58 13.93
C ILE A 542 11.60 -22.93 15.08
N HIS A 543 12.87 -23.12 14.77
CA HIS A 543 13.94 -23.32 15.72
C HIS A 543 14.73 -22.03 15.81
N THR A 544 14.77 -21.43 17.00
CA THR A 544 15.43 -20.15 17.28
C THR A 544 16.66 -20.39 18.14
N PHE A 545 17.74 -19.68 17.84
CA PHE A 545 19.02 -19.78 18.53
C PHE A 545 19.48 -18.38 18.93
N GLY A 546 19.87 -18.23 20.21
CA GLY A 546 20.65 -17.10 20.69
C GLY A 546 22.16 -17.40 20.63
N THR A 547 23.00 -16.39 20.81
CA THR A 547 24.45 -16.60 21.01
C THR A 547 24.67 -17.42 22.29
N GLY A 548 25.44 -18.51 22.21
CA GLY A 548 25.69 -19.39 23.35
C GLY A 548 24.49 -20.22 23.81
N ASP A 549 23.46 -20.37 22.97
CA ASP A 549 22.22 -21.04 23.35
C ASP A 549 22.37 -22.58 23.45
N ALA A 550 22.34 -23.09 24.68
CA ALA A 550 22.33 -24.51 24.99
C ALA A 550 20.93 -25.08 25.28
N SER A 551 19.87 -24.28 25.18
CA SER A 551 18.49 -24.68 25.57
C SER A 551 17.83 -25.67 24.59
N HIS A 552 18.35 -25.77 23.36
CA HIS A 552 17.77 -26.63 22.34
C HIS A 552 17.94 -28.13 22.71
N PRO A 553 16.91 -29.00 22.55
CA PRO A 553 17.00 -30.44 22.89
C PRO A 553 18.09 -31.25 22.15
N ARG A 554 18.70 -30.66 21.13
CA ARG A 554 19.79 -31.25 20.33
C ARG A 554 21.10 -30.47 20.47
N SER A 555 21.24 -29.63 21.50
CA SER A 555 22.39 -28.74 21.68
C SER A 555 23.72 -29.48 21.57
N GLU A 556 23.89 -30.61 22.25
CA GLU A 556 25.10 -31.44 22.17
C GLU A 556 25.49 -31.80 20.73
N ARG A 557 24.53 -32.25 19.90
CA ARG A 557 24.80 -32.58 18.48
C ARG A 557 25.07 -31.35 17.63
N ILE A 558 24.45 -30.21 17.94
CA ILE A 558 24.66 -28.94 17.24
C ILE A 558 26.08 -28.43 17.50
N TYR A 559 26.49 -28.42 18.77
CA TYR A 559 27.85 -28.01 19.16
C TYR A 559 28.90 -29.00 18.66
N GLY A 560 28.61 -30.31 18.68
CA GLY A 560 29.50 -31.32 18.10
C GLY A 560 29.69 -31.14 16.58
N GLU A 561 28.63 -30.81 15.83
CA GLU A 561 28.77 -30.46 14.41
C GLU A 561 29.55 -29.17 14.21
N LEU A 562 29.28 -28.13 15.02
CA LEU A 562 30.01 -26.86 14.95
C LEU A 562 31.52 -27.09 15.13
N GLN A 563 31.92 -27.89 16.12
CA GLN A 563 33.31 -28.25 16.38
C GLN A 563 33.92 -29.04 15.21
N CYS A 564 33.21 -30.05 14.68
CA CYS A 564 33.64 -30.82 13.51
C CYS A 564 33.88 -29.92 12.28
N LEU A 565 33.00 -28.94 12.06
CA LEU A 565 33.15 -27.99 10.96
C LEU A 565 34.36 -27.06 11.17
N MET A 566 34.66 -26.69 12.41
CA MET A 566 35.85 -25.90 12.73
C MET A 566 37.15 -26.65 12.43
N GLU A 567 37.25 -27.91 12.83
CA GLU A 567 38.42 -28.75 12.55
C GLU A 567 38.66 -28.90 11.04
N LYS A 568 37.58 -29.05 10.26
CA LYS A 568 37.62 -29.07 8.79
C LYS A 568 38.08 -27.73 8.18
N MET A 569 37.83 -26.61 8.85
CA MET A 569 38.33 -25.31 8.40
C MET A 569 39.84 -25.15 8.66
N GLU A 570 40.35 -25.66 9.79
CA GLU A 570 41.77 -25.54 10.16
C GLU A 570 42.69 -26.41 9.30
N THR A 571 42.20 -27.56 8.84
CA THR A 571 42.93 -28.49 7.95
C THR A 571 42.99 -28.02 6.49
N SER A 572 42.12 -27.08 6.09
CA SER A 572 42.20 -26.42 4.78
C SER A 572 43.29 -25.34 4.80
N ALA A 573 44.22 -25.35 3.84
CA ALA A 573 45.47 -24.57 3.80
C ALA A 573 45.32 -23.03 3.68
N PHE A 574 44.53 -22.40 4.57
CA PHE A 574 44.34 -20.96 4.65
C PHE A 574 44.57 -20.47 6.09
N ASN A 575 45.76 -19.93 6.32
CA ASN A 575 46.25 -19.39 7.60
C ASN A 575 45.20 -18.51 8.32
N LEU A 576 44.74 -18.97 9.49
CA LEU A 576 44.04 -18.15 10.50
C LEU A 576 45.06 -17.28 11.23
N ARG A 577 45.21 -16.00 10.83
CA ARG A 577 46.18 -15.07 11.45
C ARG A 577 45.64 -14.13 12.53
N ASP A 578 44.44 -14.33 13.08
CA ASP A 578 43.93 -13.49 14.18
C ASP A 578 43.53 -14.29 15.42
N ALA A 579 44.17 -13.97 16.55
CA ALA A 579 43.99 -14.63 17.84
C ALA A 579 42.55 -14.52 18.41
N ARG A 580 41.79 -13.47 18.05
CA ARG A 580 40.41 -13.23 18.54
C ARG A 580 39.29 -13.82 17.67
N LYS A 581 39.60 -14.33 16.46
CA LYS A 581 38.62 -15.19 15.76
C LYS A 581 38.26 -16.41 16.61
N ARG A 582 39.14 -16.84 17.52
CA ARG A 582 38.95 -17.98 18.43
C ARG A 582 37.88 -17.73 19.51
N GLU A 583 37.78 -16.54 20.11
CA GLU A 583 36.80 -16.26 21.19
C GLU A 583 35.34 -16.19 20.70
N CYS A 584 35.06 -15.58 19.54
CA CYS A 584 33.71 -15.56 18.93
C CYS A 584 33.22 -16.96 18.53
N ILE A 585 34.18 -17.85 18.22
CA ILE A 585 33.94 -19.21 17.73
C ILE A 585 33.66 -20.17 18.90
N GLU A 586 34.30 -19.97 20.07
CA GLU A 586 34.06 -20.77 21.28
C GLU A 586 32.66 -20.58 21.87
N ILE A 587 32.05 -19.39 21.73
CA ILE A 587 30.72 -19.09 22.28
C ILE A 587 29.60 -19.62 21.37
N GLY A 588 29.84 -19.75 20.07
CA GLY A 588 28.82 -20.13 19.09
C GLY A 588 27.79 -19.01 18.85
N HIS A 589 28.04 -18.18 17.84
CA HIS A 589 27.07 -17.17 17.41
C HIS A 589 25.76 -17.81 16.94
N SER A 590 24.65 -17.09 17.06
CA SER A 590 23.33 -17.61 16.71
C SER A 590 23.23 -18.13 15.26
N GLU A 591 23.91 -17.48 14.31
CA GLU A 591 23.98 -17.93 12.91
C GLU A 591 24.69 -19.27 12.76
N MET A 592 25.80 -19.45 13.49
CA MET A 592 26.61 -20.67 13.43
C MET A 592 25.85 -21.85 14.01
N LEU A 593 25.13 -21.63 15.12
CA LEU A 593 24.26 -22.65 15.72
C LEU A 593 23.08 -23.00 14.80
N ALA A 594 22.43 -22.00 14.21
CA ALA A 594 21.35 -22.21 13.27
C ALA A 594 21.81 -22.97 12.01
N LEU A 595 23.01 -22.66 11.50
CA LEU A 595 23.61 -23.34 10.35
C LEU A 595 23.97 -24.79 10.69
N SER A 596 24.61 -25.01 11.84
CA SER A 596 24.97 -26.36 12.31
C SER A 596 23.72 -27.21 12.50
N PHE A 597 22.65 -26.67 13.11
CA PHE A 597 21.35 -27.34 13.18
C PHE A 597 20.77 -27.64 11.80
N GLY A 598 20.87 -26.69 10.86
CA GLY A 598 20.44 -26.88 9.47
C GLY A 598 21.15 -28.06 8.81
N LEU A 599 22.47 -28.14 8.96
CA LEU A 599 23.30 -29.20 8.38
C LEU A 599 22.94 -30.59 8.93
N ILE A 600 22.84 -30.75 10.26
CA ILE A 600 22.50 -32.04 10.86
C ILE A 600 21.06 -32.48 10.59
N SER A 601 20.15 -31.53 10.34
CA SER A 601 18.72 -31.81 10.22
C SER A 601 18.28 -32.03 8.77
N THR A 602 19.05 -31.59 7.78
CA THR A 602 18.64 -31.63 6.37
C THR A 602 19.58 -32.46 5.52
N ARG A 603 19.03 -33.13 4.50
CA ARG A 603 19.79 -33.98 3.57
C ARG A 603 20.82 -33.16 2.78
N ALA A 604 21.89 -33.82 2.34
CA ALA A 604 22.86 -33.23 1.42
C ALA A 604 22.18 -32.66 0.16
N GLY A 605 22.69 -31.54 -0.35
CA GLY A 605 22.15 -30.85 -1.52
C GLY A 605 20.93 -29.93 -1.26
N VAL A 606 20.29 -29.98 -0.09
CA VAL A 606 19.18 -29.06 0.23
C VAL A 606 19.73 -27.67 0.60
N THR A 607 19.20 -26.59 0.01
CA THR A 607 19.56 -25.22 0.42
C THR A 607 19.15 -24.95 1.87
N ILE A 608 20.08 -24.50 2.70
CA ILE A 608 19.81 -24.11 4.09
C ILE A 608 19.39 -22.64 4.12
N ARG A 609 18.27 -22.32 4.79
CA ARG A 609 17.75 -20.95 4.90
C ARG A 609 17.68 -20.53 6.35
N ILE A 610 18.39 -19.47 6.69
CA ILE A 610 18.46 -18.90 8.03
C ILE A 610 18.00 -17.45 7.93
N ALA A 611 17.24 -17.00 8.92
CA ALA A 611 16.90 -15.59 9.08
C ALA A 611 17.44 -15.07 10.41
N LYS A 612 17.87 -13.81 10.41
CA LYS A 612 18.43 -13.09 11.56
C LYS A 612 17.69 -11.76 11.75
N ASN A 613 17.56 -11.32 13.00
CA ASN A 613 16.93 -10.04 13.35
C ASN A 613 17.90 -8.84 13.40
N GLN A 614 19.16 -9.05 13.00
CA GLN A 614 20.26 -8.09 12.97
C GLN A 614 21.15 -8.39 11.76
N SER A 615 22.04 -7.46 11.39
CA SER A 615 23.05 -7.67 10.35
C SER A 615 23.96 -8.86 10.69
N VAL A 616 24.36 -9.63 9.68
CA VAL A 616 25.33 -10.73 9.87
C VAL A 616 26.70 -10.12 10.15
N CYS A 617 27.39 -10.57 11.20
CA CYS A 617 28.74 -10.07 11.47
C CYS A 617 29.76 -10.71 10.51
N ARG A 618 30.89 -10.03 10.27
CA ARG A 618 31.95 -10.48 9.37
C ARG A 618 32.44 -11.90 9.67
N CYS A 619 32.53 -12.28 10.95
CA CYS A 619 32.93 -13.64 11.36
C CYS A 619 31.92 -14.70 10.93
N CYS A 620 30.61 -14.45 11.13
CA CYS A 620 29.55 -15.36 10.70
C CYS A 620 29.44 -15.43 9.17
N HIS A 621 29.67 -14.31 8.48
CA HIS A 621 29.70 -14.24 7.03
C HIS A 621 30.85 -15.09 6.44
N ASP A 622 32.08 -14.89 6.93
CA ASP A 622 33.26 -15.68 6.55
C ASP A 622 33.08 -17.18 6.85
N PHE A 623 32.46 -17.49 8.00
CA PHE A 623 32.12 -18.86 8.37
C PHE A 623 31.16 -19.49 7.36
N ALA A 624 30.01 -18.87 7.11
CA ALA A 624 29.00 -19.38 6.16
C ALA A 624 29.59 -19.57 4.75
N LYS A 625 30.44 -18.64 4.31
CA LYS A 625 31.19 -18.73 3.06
C LYS A 625 32.05 -20.00 3.00
N ARG A 626 32.91 -20.23 3.99
CA ARG A 626 33.78 -21.42 4.05
C ARG A 626 32.96 -22.72 4.13
N ILE A 627 31.92 -22.74 4.97
CA ILE A 627 31.05 -23.90 5.10
C ILE A 627 30.38 -24.24 3.78
N SER A 628 29.87 -23.26 3.02
CA SER A 628 29.22 -23.50 1.73
C SER A 628 30.11 -24.29 0.75
N LYS A 629 31.44 -24.07 0.80
CA LYS A 629 32.43 -24.81 0.02
C LYS A 629 32.70 -26.20 0.58
N ILE A 630 32.86 -26.32 1.90
CA ILE A 630 33.17 -27.60 2.57
C ILE A 630 32.02 -28.60 2.40
N VAL A 631 30.77 -28.14 2.52
CA VAL A 631 29.59 -29.00 2.46
C VAL A 631 28.96 -29.08 1.07
N GLU A 632 29.49 -28.32 0.09
CA GLU A 632 28.99 -28.22 -1.28
C GLU A 632 27.48 -27.93 -1.35
N ARG A 633 27.02 -26.98 -0.53
CA ARG A 633 25.61 -26.60 -0.42
C ARG A 633 25.44 -25.10 -0.43
N GLU A 634 24.37 -24.65 -1.08
CA GLU A 634 23.92 -23.28 -0.97
C GLU A 634 23.37 -23.02 0.45
N ILE A 635 23.85 -21.93 1.04
CA ILE A 635 23.37 -21.41 2.32
C ILE A 635 22.85 -20.01 2.06
N ILE A 636 21.61 -19.74 2.47
CA ILE A 636 20.99 -18.42 2.35
C ILE A 636 20.78 -17.88 3.76
N ILE A 637 21.39 -16.75 4.06
CA ILE A 637 21.18 -16.04 5.32
C ILE A 637 20.50 -14.70 5.02
N LYS A 638 19.30 -14.52 5.55
CA LYS A 638 18.58 -13.24 5.51
C LYS A 638 18.92 -12.42 6.75
N ASP A 639 19.40 -11.20 6.56
CA ASP A 639 19.51 -10.21 7.65
C ASP A 639 18.47 -9.08 7.51
N LEU A 640 18.69 -7.95 8.17
CA LEU A 640 17.78 -6.81 8.14
C LEU A 640 17.64 -6.20 6.74
N ASN A 641 18.72 -6.22 5.96
CA ASN A 641 18.83 -5.40 4.75
C ASN A 641 18.80 -6.25 3.47
N CYS A 642 19.23 -7.51 3.53
CA CYS A 642 19.45 -8.32 2.33
C CYS A 642 19.47 -9.84 2.60
N PHE A 643 19.58 -10.59 1.51
CA PHE A 643 19.86 -12.00 1.46
C PHE A 643 21.30 -12.25 0.99
N HIS A 644 22.06 -12.93 1.82
CA HIS A 644 23.38 -13.43 1.48
C HIS A 644 23.26 -14.85 0.94
N HIS A 645 23.62 -15.05 -0.33
CA HIS A 645 23.68 -16.37 -0.95
C HIS A 645 25.12 -16.86 -0.95
N PHE A 646 25.43 -17.81 -0.08
CA PHE A 646 26.73 -18.46 -0.01
C PHE A 646 26.71 -19.74 -0.84
N LYS A 647 27.57 -19.81 -1.84
CA LYS A 647 27.74 -20.97 -2.71
C LYS A 647 29.19 -21.09 -3.14
N ASP A 648 29.75 -22.29 -3.05
CA ASP A 648 31.12 -22.61 -3.49
C ASP A 648 32.21 -21.70 -2.90
N GLY A 649 31.99 -21.18 -1.68
CA GLY A 649 32.93 -20.29 -1.02
C GLY A 649 32.83 -18.83 -1.46
N ILE A 650 31.74 -18.43 -2.13
CA ILE A 650 31.49 -17.06 -2.58
C ILE A 650 30.13 -16.61 -2.03
N CYS A 651 30.01 -15.34 -1.67
CA CYS A 651 28.73 -14.72 -1.31
C CYS A 651 28.23 -13.80 -2.44
N SER A 652 26.91 -13.74 -2.65
CA SER A 652 26.30 -12.81 -3.61
C SER A 652 26.65 -11.34 -3.34
N CYS A 653 26.93 -10.95 -2.10
CA CYS A 653 27.30 -9.58 -1.76
C CYS A 653 28.76 -9.19 -2.09
N ARG A 654 29.60 -10.13 -2.56
CA ARG A 654 31.02 -9.92 -2.84
C ARG A 654 31.83 -9.35 -1.67
N ASP A 655 31.43 -9.64 -0.43
CA ASP A 655 32.03 -9.14 0.81
C ASP A 655 31.95 -7.60 0.97
N LEU A 656 30.99 -6.96 0.29
CA LEU A 656 30.76 -5.50 0.32
C LEU A 656 29.74 -5.05 1.39
N LEU A 657 29.26 -5.97 2.23
CA LEU A 657 28.17 -5.79 3.20
C LEU A 657 28.57 -6.13 4.63
#